data_AF-A0A2M7VJA3-F1
#
_entry.id   AF-A0A2M7VJA3-F1
#
_cell.length_a   1.000
_cell.length_b   1.000
_cell.length_c   1.000
_cell.angle_alpha   90.00
_cell.angle_beta   90.00
_cell.angle_gamma   90.00
#
_symmetry.space_group_name_H-M   'P 1'
#
loop_
_entity.id
_entity.type
_entity.pdbx_description
1 polymer ?
#
loop_
_entity_poly.entity_id
_entity_poly.type
_entity_poly.pdbx_seq_one_letter_code
_entity_poly.pdbx_strand_id
1 'polypeptide(L)'
;MSTIDEIRKVRLEKLRKIEGAGLNPYPAVSKRTQVIAQALADFAKLKKSKKEIVLAGRIMAQRGHGALLFLNIQDGTANIQVILREDKIGENDFKFFTETMDIGDFVEIKGALIESKTGEKTLEATDYKILAKALLPLPEKWHGLQDAEEKLRKRYLDILFNPEVKEMVRKRAIFWNAMREFLMAKNFLEVETPVLEITTGGADARPFITHHNALDIDVYLRISMGELWQKKLMVAGLEKTFEIGRQFRNEGMSPEHLQDYTQMEFYWAYADYNQGMKLVEEMYKFVAKKTFGTLKFKIGEHKADFAKLKKSKKEIVLAGRIMAQRGHGALLFLNIQDGTANIQVILREDKIGENDFKFFTETMDIGDFVEIKGALIESKTGEKTLEATDYKILAKALLPLPEKWHGLQDAEEKLRKRYLDILFNPEVKEMVRKRAIFWNAMREFLMAKNFLEVETPVLEITTGGADARPFITHHNALDIDVYLRISMGELWQKKLMVAGLEKTFEIGRQFRNEGMSPEHLQDYTQMEFYWAYADYNQGMKLVEEMYKFVAKKTFGTLKFKIGEHKIDFAKKWEKYDYKSIVQKYTGVDIAQASLPDIEKALQKLGVVYDKNGFNKTRAIDNLWKYCRKKISGPGFLINQPVELSPLAKRSEKDQSTTQKFQVLLAGS
;
A
#
# COMPACT_ATOMS: atom_id res chain seq x y z
N MET A 1 -39.01 -16.72 6.01
CA MET A 1 -37.89 -16.49 5.08
C MET A 1 -37.02 -17.73 5.10
N SER A 2 -36.55 -18.20 3.94
CA SER A 2 -35.56 -19.26 3.90
C SER A 2 -34.28 -18.84 4.62
N THR A 3 -33.64 -19.78 5.31
CA THR A 3 -32.38 -19.50 6.00
C THR A 3 -31.25 -19.25 4.98
N ILE A 4 -30.16 -18.59 5.40
CA ILE A 4 -28.99 -18.37 4.52
C ILE A 4 -28.46 -19.70 3.97
N ASP A 5 -28.48 -20.75 4.78
CA ASP A 5 -27.99 -22.08 4.38
C ASP A 5 -28.92 -22.77 3.37
N GLU A 6 -30.23 -22.62 3.49
CA GLU A 6 -31.19 -23.10 2.50
C GLU A 6 -30.98 -22.39 1.15
N ILE A 7 -30.83 -21.07 1.15
CA ILE A 7 -30.54 -20.29 -0.06
C ILE A 7 -29.21 -20.73 -0.68
N ARG A 8 -28.19 -20.94 0.15
CA ARG A 8 -26.88 -21.41 -0.31
C ARG A 8 -26.97 -22.80 -0.94
N LYS A 9 -27.76 -23.71 -0.36
CA LYS A 9 -27.97 -25.06 -0.91
C LYS A 9 -28.59 -25.00 -2.30
N VAL A 10 -29.65 -24.20 -2.49
CA VAL A 10 -30.26 -24.00 -3.81
C VAL A 10 -29.27 -23.41 -4.81
N ARG A 11 -28.47 -22.42 -4.40
CA ARG A 11 -27.44 -21.81 -5.27
C ARG A 11 -26.32 -22.79 -5.64
N LEU A 12 -25.96 -23.72 -4.76
CA LEU A 12 -25.02 -24.80 -5.06
C LEU A 12 -25.60 -25.80 -6.08
N GLU A 13 -26.90 -26.10 -6.01
CA GLU A 13 -27.56 -26.94 -7.02
C GLU A 13 -27.58 -26.24 -8.38
N LYS A 14 -27.87 -24.94 -8.42
CA LYS A 14 -27.76 -24.12 -9.64
C LYS A 14 -26.33 -24.07 -10.17
N LEU A 15 -25.32 -23.95 -9.31
CA LEU A 15 -23.92 -24.01 -9.70
C LEU A 15 -23.59 -25.35 -10.40
N ARG A 16 -24.00 -26.48 -9.83
CA ARG A 16 -23.82 -27.80 -10.44
C ARG A 16 -24.53 -27.93 -11.79
N LYS A 17 -25.71 -27.31 -11.95
CA LYS A 17 -26.41 -27.26 -13.25
C LYS A 17 -25.59 -26.48 -14.29
N ILE A 18 -24.98 -25.36 -13.89
CA ILE A 18 -24.11 -24.55 -14.78
C ILE A 18 -22.89 -25.36 -15.20
N GLU A 19 -22.22 -26.01 -14.25
CA GLU A 19 -21.06 -26.87 -14.52
C GLU A 19 -21.44 -28.09 -15.37
N GLY A 20 -22.60 -28.70 -15.11
CA GLY A 20 -23.14 -29.83 -15.87
C GLY A 20 -23.52 -29.48 -17.32
N ALA A 21 -23.81 -28.20 -17.60
CA ALA A 21 -23.99 -27.68 -18.95
C ALA A 21 -22.66 -27.37 -19.66
N GLY A 22 -21.51 -27.66 -19.03
CA GLY A 22 -20.17 -27.39 -19.58
C GLY A 22 -19.76 -25.92 -19.50
N LEU A 23 -20.52 -25.08 -18.80
CA LEU A 23 -20.21 -23.66 -18.63
C LEU A 23 -19.30 -23.46 -17.41
N ASN A 24 -18.27 -22.62 -17.57
CA ASN A 24 -17.44 -22.18 -16.46
C ASN A 24 -18.17 -21.07 -15.68
N PRO A 25 -18.56 -21.27 -14.40
CA PRO A 25 -19.25 -20.25 -13.61
C PRO A 25 -18.32 -19.12 -13.13
N TYR A 26 -17.00 -19.28 -13.28
CA TYR A 26 -15.98 -18.33 -12.83
C TYR A 26 -14.90 -18.08 -13.91
N PRO A 27 -15.27 -17.72 -15.15
CA PRO A 27 -14.33 -17.55 -16.25
C PRO A 27 -13.29 -16.47 -15.93
N ALA A 28 -12.09 -16.63 -16.46
CA ALA A 28 -11.02 -15.66 -16.21
C ALA A 28 -11.14 -14.38 -17.05
N VAL A 29 -11.76 -14.49 -18.24
CA VAL A 29 -11.81 -13.41 -19.22
C VAL A 29 -13.24 -12.90 -19.39
N SER A 30 -13.38 -11.58 -19.31
CA SER A 30 -14.54 -10.80 -19.75
C SER A 30 -14.22 -10.10 -21.07
N LYS A 31 -15.20 -10.02 -21.98
CA LYS A 31 -15.14 -9.24 -23.23
C LYS A 31 -15.72 -7.83 -23.05
N ARG A 32 -15.83 -7.33 -21.82
CA ARG A 32 -16.34 -6.00 -21.50
C ARG A 32 -15.68 -4.94 -22.38
N THR A 33 -16.51 -4.20 -23.11
CA THR A 33 -16.06 -3.16 -24.05
C THR A 33 -15.87 -1.79 -23.39
N GLN A 34 -16.71 -1.47 -22.41
CA GLN A 34 -16.73 -0.17 -21.71
C GLN A 34 -17.48 -0.31 -20.38
N VAL A 35 -17.31 0.68 -19.49
CA VAL A 35 -18.06 0.77 -18.23
C VAL A 35 -19.47 1.30 -18.46
N ILE A 36 -20.41 0.98 -17.56
CA ILE A 36 -21.82 1.37 -17.67
C ILE A 36 -21.96 2.89 -17.68
N ALA A 37 -21.23 3.61 -16.82
CA ALA A 37 -21.27 5.08 -16.78
C ALA A 37 -20.91 5.70 -18.15
N GLN A 38 -19.93 5.13 -18.85
CA GLN A 38 -19.54 5.58 -20.19
C GLN A 38 -20.62 5.24 -21.22
N ALA A 39 -21.22 4.05 -21.15
CA ALA A 39 -22.34 3.67 -22.02
C ALA A 39 -23.55 4.60 -21.85
N LEU A 40 -23.81 5.06 -20.63
CA LEU A 40 -24.89 6.01 -20.33
C LEU A 40 -24.59 7.43 -20.81
N ALA A 41 -23.32 7.85 -20.74
CA ALA A 41 -22.85 9.14 -21.25
C ALA A 41 -22.92 9.18 -22.79
N ASP A 42 -22.47 8.11 -23.46
CA ASP A 42 -22.45 7.97 -24.92
C ASP A 42 -23.77 7.40 -25.50
N PHE A 43 -24.82 7.30 -24.68
CA PHE A 43 -26.03 6.54 -25.00
C PHE A 43 -26.67 6.93 -26.33
N ALA A 44 -26.86 8.23 -26.58
CA ALA A 44 -27.49 8.71 -27.81
C ALA A 44 -26.70 8.32 -29.08
N LYS A 45 -25.37 8.38 -29.00
CA LYS A 45 -24.47 8.00 -30.09
C LYS A 45 -24.52 6.49 -30.34
N LEU A 46 -24.44 5.70 -29.27
CA LEU A 46 -24.44 4.23 -29.35
C LEU A 46 -25.80 3.69 -29.83
N LYS A 47 -26.91 4.23 -29.32
CA LYS A 47 -28.27 3.94 -29.78
C LYS A 47 -28.43 4.20 -31.28
N LYS A 48 -27.97 5.37 -31.77
CA LYS A 48 -28.03 5.71 -33.20
C LYS A 48 -27.20 4.76 -34.07
N SER A 49 -26.04 4.33 -33.59
CA SER A 49 -25.16 3.42 -34.31
C SER A 49 -25.70 1.99 -34.40
N LYS A 50 -26.65 1.61 -33.52
CA LYS A 50 -27.11 0.22 -33.32
C LYS A 50 -25.99 -0.80 -33.11
N LYS A 51 -24.78 -0.33 -32.75
CA LYS A 51 -23.63 -1.20 -32.49
C LYS A 51 -23.87 -1.95 -31.20
N GLU A 52 -23.71 -3.28 -31.26
CA GLU A 52 -23.72 -4.09 -30.06
C GLU A 52 -22.49 -3.77 -29.20
N ILE A 53 -22.74 -3.59 -27.91
CA ILE A 53 -21.73 -3.40 -26.88
C ILE A 53 -21.81 -4.54 -25.87
N VAL A 54 -20.72 -4.75 -25.15
CA VAL A 54 -20.65 -5.74 -24.07
C VAL A 54 -20.47 -4.99 -22.75
N LEU A 55 -21.45 -5.11 -21.87
CA LEU A 55 -21.43 -4.59 -20.50
C LEU A 55 -21.34 -5.74 -19.51
N ALA A 56 -20.66 -5.54 -18.39
CA ALA A 56 -20.57 -6.53 -17.31
C ALA A 56 -20.96 -5.89 -15.99
N GLY A 57 -21.60 -6.65 -15.11
CA GLY A 57 -22.01 -6.15 -13.79
C GLY A 57 -22.71 -7.19 -12.94
N ARG A 58 -22.94 -6.84 -11.68
CA ARG A 58 -23.74 -7.62 -10.73
C ARG A 58 -25.23 -7.41 -11.00
N ILE A 59 -26.02 -8.49 -10.99
CA ILE A 59 -27.49 -8.42 -11.00
C ILE A 59 -27.96 -7.88 -9.65
N MET A 60 -28.53 -6.68 -9.66
CA MET A 60 -29.06 -5.98 -8.47
C MET A 60 -30.58 -6.15 -8.32
N ALA A 61 -31.28 -6.41 -9.42
CA ALA A 61 -32.70 -6.71 -9.43
C ALA A 61 -33.04 -7.59 -10.65
N GLN A 62 -34.08 -8.40 -10.53
CA GLN A 62 -34.56 -9.30 -11.57
C GLN A 62 -36.09 -9.38 -11.48
N ARG A 63 -36.80 -9.18 -12.60
CA ARG A 63 -38.26 -9.23 -12.71
C ARG A 63 -38.67 -9.91 -14.02
N GLY A 64 -39.45 -10.99 -13.94
CA GLY A 64 -39.92 -11.75 -15.10
C GLY A 64 -41.39 -11.54 -15.42
N HIS A 65 -41.74 -11.50 -16.70
CA HIS A 65 -43.11 -11.40 -17.22
C HIS A 65 -43.24 -12.25 -18.50
N GLY A 66 -43.60 -13.53 -18.37
CA GLY A 66 -43.67 -14.46 -19.50
C GLY A 66 -42.32 -14.56 -20.24
N ALA A 67 -42.33 -14.31 -21.55
CA ALA A 67 -41.15 -14.34 -22.44
C ALA A 67 -40.18 -13.13 -22.29
N LEU A 68 -40.34 -12.32 -21.24
CA LEU A 68 -39.52 -11.14 -20.96
C LEU A 68 -38.92 -11.20 -19.56
N LEU A 69 -37.64 -10.86 -19.45
CA LEU A 69 -36.93 -10.72 -18.18
C LEU A 69 -36.21 -9.38 -18.13
N PHE A 70 -36.49 -8.59 -17.10
CA PHE A 70 -35.83 -7.32 -16.83
C PHE A 70 -34.82 -7.49 -15.70
N LEU A 71 -33.59 -7.07 -15.95
CA LEU A 71 -32.52 -7.04 -14.95
C LEU A 71 -32.06 -5.60 -14.74
N ASN A 72 -31.59 -5.29 -13.54
CA ASN A 72 -30.74 -4.12 -13.33
C ASN A 72 -29.35 -4.63 -12.99
N ILE A 73 -28.34 -4.26 -13.79
CA ILE A 73 -26.94 -4.62 -13.53
C ILE A 73 -26.12 -3.41 -13.09
N GLN A 74 -25.13 -3.64 -12.23
CA GLN A 74 -24.23 -2.62 -11.70
C GLN A 74 -22.77 -3.05 -11.81
N ASP A 75 -21.91 -2.19 -12.36
CA ASP A 75 -20.47 -2.47 -12.54
C ASP A 75 -19.57 -1.74 -11.52
N GLY A 76 -20.19 -0.95 -10.63
CA GLY A 76 -19.52 -0.09 -9.66
C GLY A 76 -19.49 1.39 -10.07
N THR A 77 -19.67 1.69 -11.36
CA THR A 77 -19.71 3.04 -11.94
C THR A 77 -21.14 3.57 -12.08
N ALA A 78 -22.08 2.73 -12.51
CA ALA A 78 -23.49 3.09 -12.66
C ALA A 78 -24.39 1.84 -12.69
N ASN A 79 -25.71 2.05 -12.70
CA ASN A 79 -26.73 1.01 -12.92
C ASN A 79 -27.30 1.16 -14.33
N ILE A 80 -27.68 0.05 -14.97
CA ILE A 80 -28.42 0.06 -16.24
C ILE A 80 -29.45 -1.08 -16.27
N GLN A 81 -30.59 -0.81 -16.90
CA GLN A 81 -31.58 -1.83 -17.19
C GLN A 81 -31.11 -2.71 -18.36
N VAL A 82 -31.35 -4.00 -18.25
CA VAL A 82 -31.18 -4.99 -19.31
C VAL A 82 -32.51 -5.68 -19.53
N ILE A 83 -32.89 -5.86 -20.79
CA ILE A 83 -34.03 -6.68 -21.17
C ILE A 83 -33.53 -7.93 -21.90
N LEU A 84 -33.90 -9.11 -21.40
CA LEU A 84 -33.75 -10.38 -22.10
C LEU A 84 -35.13 -10.75 -22.65
N ARG A 85 -35.16 -11.12 -23.93
CA ARG A 85 -36.36 -11.58 -24.61
C ARG A 85 -36.11 -12.99 -25.14
N GLU A 86 -37.09 -13.86 -24.96
CA GLU A 86 -37.01 -15.24 -25.42
C GLU A 86 -36.77 -15.33 -26.94
N ASP A 87 -37.42 -14.48 -27.73
CA ASP A 87 -37.27 -14.43 -29.19
C ASP A 87 -35.89 -13.93 -29.67
N LYS A 88 -35.12 -13.30 -28.79
CA LYS A 88 -33.78 -12.76 -29.10
C LYS A 88 -32.65 -13.64 -28.59
N ILE A 89 -32.80 -14.17 -27.38
CA ILE A 89 -31.81 -15.03 -26.73
C ILE A 89 -31.96 -16.50 -27.14
N GLY A 90 -33.18 -16.92 -27.52
CA GLY A 90 -33.55 -18.30 -27.76
C GLY A 90 -34.19 -18.94 -26.53
N GLU A 91 -35.19 -19.80 -26.76
CA GLU A 91 -36.01 -20.42 -25.70
C GLU A 91 -35.18 -21.17 -24.66
N ASN A 92 -34.22 -21.99 -25.12
CA ASN A 92 -33.36 -22.79 -24.23
C ASN A 92 -32.48 -21.93 -23.34
N ASP A 93 -31.81 -20.92 -23.90
CA ASP A 93 -30.91 -20.04 -23.17
C ASP A 93 -31.69 -19.09 -22.24
N PHE A 94 -32.87 -18.61 -22.66
CA PHE A 94 -33.75 -17.83 -21.80
C PHE A 94 -34.24 -18.63 -20.58
N LYS A 95 -34.69 -19.87 -20.81
CA LYS A 95 -35.06 -20.80 -19.74
C LYS A 95 -33.88 -21.13 -18.83
N PHE A 96 -32.71 -21.40 -19.41
CA PHE A 96 -31.51 -21.68 -18.63
C PHE A 96 -31.10 -20.50 -17.75
N PHE A 97 -31.11 -19.27 -18.29
CA PHE A 97 -30.84 -18.06 -17.53
C PHE A 97 -31.80 -17.91 -16.34
N THR A 98 -33.11 -18.02 -16.58
CA THR A 98 -34.13 -17.86 -15.54
C THR A 98 -34.04 -18.92 -14.43
N GLU A 99 -33.63 -20.14 -14.75
CA GLU A 99 -33.48 -21.21 -13.76
C GLU A 99 -32.18 -21.10 -12.94
N THR A 100 -31.11 -20.56 -13.52
CA THR A 100 -29.75 -20.66 -12.95
C THR A 100 -29.18 -19.36 -12.39
N MET A 101 -29.63 -18.20 -12.87
CA MET A 101 -29.13 -16.89 -12.45
C MET A 101 -29.93 -16.33 -11.27
N ASP A 102 -29.25 -15.62 -10.37
CA ASP A 102 -29.82 -15.01 -9.18
C ASP A 102 -29.32 -13.57 -8.98
N ILE A 103 -30.08 -12.80 -8.20
CA ILE A 103 -29.61 -11.52 -7.65
C ILE A 103 -28.30 -11.74 -6.89
N GLY A 104 -27.29 -10.93 -7.21
CA GLY A 104 -25.93 -11.02 -6.69
C GLY A 104 -24.93 -11.67 -7.66
N ASP A 105 -25.39 -12.43 -8.65
CA ASP A 105 -24.51 -13.00 -9.68
C ASP A 105 -23.92 -11.91 -10.56
N PHE A 106 -22.70 -12.14 -11.05
CA PHE A 106 -22.07 -11.28 -12.04
C PHE A 106 -22.26 -11.86 -13.43
N VAL A 107 -22.70 -11.02 -14.35
CA VAL A 107 -22.96 -11.37 -15.74
C VAL A 107 -22.30 -10.38 -16.68
N GLU A 108 -21.97 -10.88 -17.86
CA GLU A 108 -21.63 -10.11 -19.04
C GLU A 108 -22.79 -10.23 -20.03
N ILE A 109 -23.28 -9.11 -20.52
CA ILE A 109 -24.38 -9.03 -21.46
C ILE A 109 -23.90 -8.33 -22.73
N LYS A 110 -24.12 -8.97 -23.88
CA LYS A 110 -23.93 -8.37 -25.20
C LYS A 110 -25.29 -7.94 -25.73
N GLY A 111 -25.36 -6.73 -26.29
CA GLY A 111 -26.62 -6.21 -26.82
C GLY A 111 -26.55 -4.80 -27.37
N ALA A 112 -27.67 -4.30 -27.87
CA ALA A 112 -27.81 -2.94 -28.39
C ALA A 112 -28.51 -2.03 -27.37
N LEU A 113 -28.09 -0.75 -27.29
CA LEU A 113 -28.75 0.23 -26.44
C LEU A 113 -30.05 0.72 -27.08
N ILE A 114 -31.15 0.60 -26.34
CA ILE A 114 -32.48 1.05 -26.72
C ILE A 114 -33.09 1.90 -25.60
N GLU A 115 -34.14 2.61 -25.95
CA GLU A 115 -35.00 3.26 -24.97
C GLU A 115 -36.24 2.39 -24.80
N SER A 116 -36.54 1.99 -23.57
CA SER A 116 -37.71 1.17 -23.29
C SER A 116 -39.01 1.94 -23.55
N LYS A 117 -40.14 1.25 -23.50
CA LYS A 117 -41.47 1.89 -23.58
C LYS A 117 -41.70 2.94 -22.48
N THR A 118 -40.97 2.86 -21.37
CA THR A 118 -41.05 3.80 -20.24
C THR A 118 -40.01 4.93 -20.31
N GLY A 119 -39.23 5.03 -21.40
CA GLY A 119 -38.18 6.03 -21.55
C GLY A 119 -36.85 5.66 -20.87
N GLU A 120 -36.72 4.45 -20.34
CA GLU A 120 -35.53 4.02 -19.60
C GLU A 120 -34.40 3.57 -20.54
N LYS A 121 -33.18 4.07 -20.28
CA LYS A 121 -31.97 3.64 -21.00
C LYS A 121 -31.69 2.16 -20.72
N THR A 122 -31.82 1.33 -21.75
CA THR A 122 -31.85 -0.13 -21.63
C THR A 122 -30.88 -0.79 -22.59
N LEU A 123 -30.22 -1.86 -22.16
CA LEU A 123 -29.48 -2.78 -23.03
C LEU A 123 -30.41 -3.93 -23.43
N GLU A 124 -30.75 -4.05 -24.72
CA GLU A 124 -31.48 -5.21 -25.25
C GLU A 124 -30.49 -6.34 -25.53
N ALA A 125 -30.57 -7.40 -24.73
CA ALA A 125 -29.63 -8.51 -24.74
C ALA A 125 -29.83 -9.40 -25.96
N THR A 126 -28.72 -9.75 -26.60
CA THR A 126 -28.65 -10.74 -27.69
C THR A 126 -27.83 -11.96 -27.29
N ASP A 127 -27.00 -11.85 -26.25
CA ASP A 127 -26.18 -12.93 -25.70
C ASP A 127 -25.79 -12.58 -24.25
N TYR A 128 -25.50 -13.60 -23.44
CA TYR A 128 -25.06 -13.44 -22.06
C TYR A 128 -23.98 -14.46 -21.69
N LYS A 129 -23.19 -14.12 -20.68
CA LYS A 129 -22.20 -15.02 -20.08
C LYS A 129 -22.14 -14.79 -18.57
N ILE A 130 -22.17 -15.86 -17.79
CA ILE A 130 -21.90 -15.77 -16.35
C ILE A 130 -20.42 -15.46 -16.10
N LEU A 131 -20.14 -14.54 -15.18
CA LEU A 131 -18.79 -14.16 -14.76
C LEU A 131 -18.46 -14.63 -13.33
N ALA A 132 -19.46 -14.66 -12.45
CA ALA A 132 -19.33 -15.24 -11.12
C ALA A 132 -20.70 -15.61 -10.54
N LYS A 133 -20.85 -16.85 -10.08
CA LYS A 133 -21.99 -17.27 -9.26
C LYS A 133 -21.81 -16.81 -7.81
N ALA A 134 -22.76 -16.04 -7.30
CA ALA A 134 -22.89 -15.71 -5.88
C ALA A 134 -23.59 -16.84 -5.14
N LEU A 135 -22.91 -17.44 -4.16
CA LEU A 135 -23.47 -18.52 -3.34
C LEU A 135 -24.20 -18.02 -2.10
N LEU A 136 -23.95 -16.78 -1.69
CA LEU A 136 -24.64 -16.12 -0.58
C LEU A 136 -25.55 -15.02 -1.13
N PRO A 137 -26.76 -14.85 -0.56
CA PRO A 137 -27.65 -13.76 -0.95
C PRO A 137 -27.07 -12.41 -0.52
N LEU A 138 -27.48 -11.35 -1.23
CA LEU A 138 -27.27 -9.98 -0.76
C LEU A 138 -28.19 -9.71 0.45
N PRO A 139 -27.73 -8.95 1.47
CA PRO A 139 -28.59 -8.46 2.55
C PRO A 139 -29.83 -7.73 2.04
N GLU A 140 -30.94 -7.84 2.77
CA GLU A 140 -32.15 -7.07 2.46
C GLU A 140 -31.94 -5.57 2.71
N LYS A 141 -32.40 -4.71 1.79
CA LYS A 141 -32.16 -3.25 1.85
C LYS A 141 -32.73 -2.55 3.10
N TRP A 142 -33.77 -3.09 3.74
CA TRP A 142 -34.50 -2.44 4.84
C TRP A 142 -34.18 -3.03 6.22
N HIS A 143 -33.70 -4.27 6.27
CA HIS A 143 -33.31 -4.98 7.50
C HIS A 143 -31.80 -5.24 7.60
N GLY A 144 -31.04 -5.01 6.53
CA GLY A 144 -29.63 -5.34 6.43
C GLY A 144 -28.74 -4.41 7.22
N LEU A 145 -28.01 -4.97 8.18
CA LEU A 145 -26.99 -4.33 9.00
C LEU A 145 -27.53 -3.10 9.75
N GLN A 146 -28.54 -3.23 10.62
CA GLN A 146 -28.90 -2.13 11.53
C GLN A 146 -27.89 -2.01 12.68
N ASP A 147 -27.40 -3.16 13.15
CA ASP A 147 -26.44 -3.28 14.23
C ASP A 147 -25.07 -2.65 13.87
N ALA A 148 -24.54 -1.84 14.77
CA ALA A 148 -23.29 -1.10 14.56
C ALA A 148 -22.07 -2.04 14.46
N GLU A 149 -22.07 -3.14 15.22
CA GLU A 149 -21.00 -4.13 15.20
C GLU A 149 -21.05 -4.96 13.91
N GLU A 150 -22.24 -5.35 13.46
CA GLU A 150 -22.41 -6.08 12.21
C GLU A 150 -22.00 -5.24 10.99
N LYS A 151 -22.30 -3.92 11.00
CA LYS A 151 -21.80 -2.96 9.98
C LYS A 151 -20.28 -2.91 9.97
N LEU A 152 -19.62 -2.96 11.13
CA LEU A 152 -18.16 -2.98 11.22
C LEU A 152 -17.59 -4.29 10.68
N ARG A 153 -18.14 -5.44 11.10
CA ARG A 153 -17.69 -6.77 10.68
C ARG A 153 -17.92 -7.03 9.19
N LYS A 154 -19.03 -6.54 8.63
CA LYS A 154 -19.42 -6.73 7.22
C LYS A 154 -19.39 -5.42 6.42
N ARG A 155 -18.41 -4.55 6.71
CA ARG A 155 -18.29 -3.20 6.11
C ARG A 155 -18.37 -3.15 4.58
N TYR A 156 -17.90 -4.19 3.89
CA TYR A 156 -17.99 -4.27 2.43
C TYR A 156 -19.44 -4.34 1.90
N LEU A 157 -20.38 -4.87 2.69
CA LEU A 157 -21.80 -4.85 2.36
C LEU A 157 -22.42 -3.47 2.60
N ASP A 158 -22.01 -2.78 3.68
CA ASP A 158 -22.41 -1.38 3.93
C ASP A 158 -21.93 -0.45 2.80
N ILE A 159 -20.67 -0.59 2.36
CA ILE A 159 -20.12 0.13 1.18
C ILE A 159 -20.94 -0.15 -0.09
N LEU A 160 -21.45 -1.38 -0.26
CA LEU A 160 -22.22 -1.75 -1.43
C LEU A 160 -23.59 -1.04 -1.47
N PHE A 161 -24.28 -0.96 -0.34
CA PHE A 161 -25.65 -0.45 -0.25
C PHE A 161 -25.76 1.03 0.08
N ASN A 162 -24.74 1.61 0.71
CA ASN A 162 -24.73 3.00 1.11
C ASN A 162 -23.75 3.82 0.24
N PRO A 163 -24.26 4.58 -0.74
CA PRO A 163 -23.44 5.43 -1.60
C PRO A 163 -22.61 6.44 -0.83
N GLU A 164 -23.10 6.93 0.31
CA GLU A 164 -22.38 7.90 1.14
C GLU A 164 -21.14 7.26 1.77
N VAL A 165 -21.25 6.03 2.30
CA VAL A 165 -20.12 5.28 2.86
C VAL A 165 -19.09 4.98 1.78
N LYS A 166 -19.54 4.56 0.58
CA LYS A 166 -18.65 4.35 -0.58
C LYS A 166 -17.91 5.64 -0.97
N GLU A 167 -18.61 6.77 -0.97
CA GLU A 167 -18.03 8.06 -1.26
C GLU A 167 -17.07 8.53 -0.16
N MET A 168 -17.34 8.21 1.10
CA MET A 168 -16.42 8.47 2.22
C MET A 168 -15.11 7.68 2.08
N VAL A 169 -15.16 6.42 1.63
CA VAL A 169 -13.93 5.64 1.33
C VAL A 169 -13.12 6.32 0.22
N ARG A 170 -13.78 6.81 -0.84
CA ARG A 170 -13.10 7.55 -1.92
C ARG A 170 -12.50 8.86 -1.42
N LYS A 171 -13.26 9.64 -0.65
CA LYS A 171 -12.79 10.90 -0.07
C LYS A 171 -11.63 10.68 0.89
N ARG A 172 -11.63 9.61 1.69
CA ARG A 172 -10.50 9.25 2.55
C ARG A 172 -9.23 8.96 1.74
N ALA A 173 -9.35 8.27 0.61
CA ALA A 173 -8.22 8.05 -0.29
C ALA A 173 -7.71 9.37 -0.89
N ILE A 174 -8.61 10.27 -1.32
CA ILE A 174 -8.24 11.60 -1.84
C ILE A 174 -7.59 12.45 -0.74
N PHE A 175 -8.12 12.39 0.49
CA PHE A 175 -7.62 13.11 1.65
C PHE A 175 -6.15 12.77 1.92
N TRP A 176 -5.82 11.49 2.06
CA TRP A 176 -4.44 11.08 2.33
C TRP A 176 -3.50 11.39 1.17
N ASN A 177 -3.96 11.24 -0.07
CA ASN A 177 -3.16 11.61 -1.23
C ASN A 177 -2.93 13.12 -1.33
N ALA A 178 -3.91 13.95 -0.97
CA ALA A 178 -3.74 15.40 -0.90
C ALA A 178 -2.75 15.79 0.20
N MET A 179 -2.74 15.08 1.34
CA MET A 179 -1.76 15.28 2.42
C MET A 179 -0.34 14.98 1.91
N ARG A 180 -0.13 13.85 1.22
CA ARG A 180 1.15 13.50 0.58
C ARG A 180 1.58 14.56 -0.43
N GLU A 181 0.70 14.91 -1.37
CA GLU A 181 0.95 15.90 -2.42
C GLU A 181 1.42 17.23 -1.81
N PHE A 182 0.74 17.70 -0.76
CA PHE A 182 1.09 18.93 -0.06
C PHE A 182 2.47 18.87 0.60
N LEU A 183 2.75 17.83 1.40
CA LEU A 183 4.00 17.70 2.13
C LEU A 183 5.20 17.50 1.18
N MET A 184 5.04 16.67 0.15
CA MET A 184 6.06 16.48 -0.89
C MET A 184 6.35 17.78 -1.64
N ALA A 185 5.32 18.58 -1.97
CA ALA A 185 5.49 19.90 -2.58
C ALA A 185 6.23 20.91 -1.68
N LYS A 186 6.31 20.64 -0.37
CA LYS A 186 7.07 21.42 0.63
C LYS A 186 8.42 20.80 0.96
N ASN A 187 8.88 19.85 0.14
CA ASN A 187 10.13 19.09 0.25
C ASN A 187 10.21 18.18 1.48
N PHE A 188 9.07 17.70 2.01
CA PHE A 188 9.08 16.63 2.98
C PHE A 188 9.30 15.28 2.29
N LEU A 189 10.10 14.43 2.94
CA LEU A 189 10.36 13.07 2.51
C LEU A 189 9.40 12.10 3.21
N GLU A 190 8.62 11.34 2.45
CA GLU A 190 7.82 10.26 3.03
C GLU A 190 8.77 9.14 3.47
N VAL A 191 8.72 8.76 4.74
CA VAL A 191 9.54 7.70 5.33
C VAL A 191 8.65 6.59 5.87
N GLU A 192 9.22 5.41 6.08
CA GLU A 192 8.53 4.26 6.63
C GLU A 192 9.33 3.75 7.84
N THR A 193 8.80 3.91 9.04
CA THR A 193 9.48 3.45 10.25
C THR A 193 9.08 1.99 10.57
N PRO A 194 9.79 1.33 11.50
CA PRO A 194 9.35 0.03 12.04
C PRO A 194 7.95 0.13 12.66
N VAL A 195 7.17 -0.96 12.55
CA VAL A 195 5.89 -1.10 13.26
C VAL A 195 6.04 -1.93 14.54
N LEU A 196 6.96 -2.89 14.53
CA LEU A 196 7.34 -3.67 15.70
C LEU A 196 8.47 -2.92 16.44
N GLU A 197 8.21 -2.53 17.69
CA GLU A 197 9.13 -1.75 18.53
C GLU A 197 9.52 -2.53 19.78
N ILE A 198 10.76 -2.36 20.25
CA ILE A 198 11.23 -2.95 21.52
C ILE A 198 10.80 -2.08 22.71
N THR A 199 10.50 -0.81 22.46
CA THR A 199 10.03 0.14 23.46
C THR A 199 9.06 1.10 22.79
N THR A 200 7.89 1.28 23.41
CA THR A 200 6.86 2.20 22.93
C THR A 200 7.14 3.60 23.41
N GLY A 201 6.89 4.60 22.57
CA GLY A 201 7.01 6.01 22.96
C GLY A 201 6.25 6.94 22.00
N GLY A 202 6.11 8.20 22.42
CA GLY A 202 5.47 9.26 21.63
C GLY A 202 3.96 9.41 21.78
N ALA A 203 3.32 8.56 22.57
CA ALA A 203 1.91 8.71 22.94
C ALA A 203 1.65 8.10 24.31
N ASP A 204 0.58 8.55 24.97
CA ASP A 204 0.02 7.88 26.14
C ASP A 204 -1.10 6.96 25.66
N ALA A 205 -0.73 5.73 25.30
CA ALA A 205 -1.70 4.71 24.89
C ALA A 205 -1.21 3.32 25.28
N ARG A 206 -2.14 2.43 25.62
CA ARG A 206 -1.81 1.02 25.93
C ARG A 206 -1.39 0.29 24.65
N PRO A 207 -0.19 -0.28 24.56
CA PRO A 207 0.25 -0.97 23.34
C PRO A 207 -0.31 -2.39 23.23
N PHE A 208 -0.35 -2.89 22.00
CA PHE A 208 -0.43 -4.34 21.76
C PHE A 208 0.94 -4.97 21.94
N ILE A 209 0.98 -6.15 22.54
CA ILE A 209 2.20 -6.94 22.78
C ILE A 209 2.13 -8.19 21.90
N THR A 210 3.22 -8.55 21.24
CA THR A 210 3.35 -9.78 20.45
C THR A 210 4.76 -10.35 20.56
N HIS A 211 4.94 -11.62 20.17
CA HIS A 211 6.21 -12.32 20.33
C HIS A 211 6.92 -12.52 18.99
N HIS A 212 8.20 -12.16 18.92
CA HIS A 212 9.04 -12.25 17.73
C HIS A 212 9.92 -13.52 17.73
N ASN A 213 9.45 -14.58 17.08
CA ASN A 213 10.08 -15.92 17.16
C ASN A 213 11.55 -15.96 16.75
N ALA A 214 11.94 -15.18 15.74
CA ALA A 214 13.32 -15.24 15.24
C ALA A 214 14.34 -14.58 16.19
N LEU A 215 13.87 -13.70 17.08
CA LEU A 215 14.69 -12.97 18.04
C LEU A 215 14.43 -13.43 19.48
N ASP A 216 13.39 -14.23 19.70
CA ASP A 216 12.95 -14.73 20.99
C ASP A 216 12.72 -13.58 22.02
N ILE A 217 12.01 -12.54 21.59
CA ILE A 217 11.69 -11.38 22.42
C ILE A 217 10.24 -10.94 22.20
N ASP A 218 9.67 -10.33 23.23
CA ASP A 218 8.42 -9.59 23.09
C ASP A 218 8.68 -8.23 22.45
N VAL A 219 7.78 -7.86 21.54
CA VAL A 219 7.77 -6.59 20.83
C VAL A 219 6.38 -5.97 20.90
N TYR A 220 6.34 -4.67 20.72
CA TYR A 220 5.13 -3.87 20.84
C TYR A 220 4.74 -3.30 19.49
N LEU A 221 3.43 -3.23 19.21
CA LEU A 221 2.97 -2.43 18.07
C LEU A 221 3.12 -0.94 18.41
N ARG A 222 3.63 -0.16 17.45
CA ARG A 222 3.82 1.27 17.63
C ARG A 222 2.53 2.00 18.05
N ILE A 223 2.66 2.84 19.07
CA ILE A 223 1.56 3.69 19.60
C ILE A 223 1.64 5.14 19.14
N SER A 224 2.67 5.50 18.37
CA SER A 224 2.85 6.77 17.64
C SER A 224 3.20 6.47 16.18
N MET A 225 3.08 7.46 15.29
CA MET A 225 3.46 7.31 13.89
C MET A 225 4.97 7.47 13.70
N GLY A 226 5.72 6.60 14.38
CA GLY A 226 7.17 6.51 14.27
C GLY A 226 7.91 7.69 14.90
N GLU A 227 7.33 8.39 15.88
CA GLU A 227 7.91 9.61 16.48
C GLU A 227 9.41 9.48 16.78
N LEU A 228 9.79 8.46 17.55
CA LEU A 228 11.19 8.24 17.95
C LEU A 228 12.09 7.99 16.75
N TRP A 229 11.58 7.29 15.74
CA TRP A 229 12.31 6.99 14.52
C TRP A 229 12.42 8.21 13.61
N GLN A 230 11.38 9.00 13.43
CA GLN A 230 11.42 10.23 12.67
C GLN A 230 12.38 11.25 13.32
N LYS A 231 12.39 11.34 14.66
CA LYS A 231 13.41 12.11 15.41
C LYS A 231 14.82 11.60 15.14
N LYS A 232 15.04 10.29 15.16
CA LYS A 232 16.34 9.69 14.77
C LYS A 232 16.71 10.01 13.32
N LEU A 233 15.75 10.03 12.39
CA LEU A 233 15.98 10.41 10.99
C LEU A 233 16.35 11.90 10.85
N MET A 234 15.76 12.79 11.67
CA MET A 234 16.21 14.18 11.76
C MET A 234 17.65 14.26 12.25
N VAL A 235 18.01 13.51 13.30
CA VAL A 235 19.41 13.41 13.76
C VAL A 235 20.32 12.92 12.63
N ALA A 236 19.83 12.01 11.79
CA ALA A 236 20.51 11.49 10.60
C ALA A 236 20.60 12.49 9.43
N GLY A 237 20.13 13.73 9.61
CA GLY A 237 20.18 14.78 8.62
C GLY A 237 19.10 14.69 7.55
N LEU A 238 17.95 14.07 7.86
CA LEU A 238 16.71 14.18 7.09
C LEU A 238 15.81 15.23 7.76
N GLU A 239 15.94 16.48 7.32
CA GLU A 239 15.36 17.65 7.98
C GLU A 239 13.83 17.70 7.96
N LYS A 240 13.20 17.17 6.91
CA LYS A 240 11.76 17.17 6.72
C LYS A 240 11.30 15.77 6.39
N THR A 241 10.69 15.09 7.35
CA THR A 241 10.13 13.76 7.16
C THR A 241 8.65 13.76 7.47
N PHE A 242 7.93 12.85 6.85
CA PHE A 242 6.58 12.51 7.29
C PHE A 242 6.32 11.04 7.05
N GLU A 243 5.39 10.47 7.80
CA GLU A 243 4.91 9.12 7.57
C GLU A 243 3.39 9.13 7.65
N ILE A 244 2.75 8.40 6.72
CA ILE A 244 1.33 8.06 6.78
C ILE A 244 1.25 6.55 6.88
N GLY A 245 0.66 6.04 7.95
CA GLY A 245 0.59 4.60 8.17
C GLY A 245 -0.36 4.22 9.28
N ARG A 246 -0.29 2.95 9.69
CA ARG A 246 -1.15 2.39 10.75
C ARG A 246 -0.55 2.58 12.13
N GLN A 247 -1.37 3.02 13.07
CA GLN A 247 -1.06 3.19 14.48
C GLN A 247 -2.02 2.34 15.31
N PHE A 248 -1.56 1.91 16.48
CA PHE A 248 -2.25 0.93 17.29
C PHE A 248 -2.49 1.44 18.70
N ARG A 249 -3.65 1.11 19.28
CA ARG A 249 -3.96 1.30 20.71
C ARG A 249 -4.83 0.15 21.19
N ASN A 250 -4.45 -0.47 22.29
CA ASN A 250 -5.13 -1.63 22.87
C ASN A 250 -6.05 -1.21 24.03
N GLU A 251 -6.98 -0.34 23.68
CA GLU A 251 -7.89 0.39 24.58
C GLU A 251 -9.35 0.18 24.17
N GLY A 252 -10.27 0.94 24.78
CA GLY A 252 -11.70 0.92 24.46
C GLY A 252 -11.99 1.20 22.99
N MET A 253 -13.15 0.70 22.51
CA MET A 253 -13.59 0.85 21.12
C MET A 253 -14.70 1.88 20.98
N SER A 254 -14.50 2.90 20.15
CA SER A 254 -15.56 3.82 19.71
C SER A 254 -15.33 4.24 18.25
N PRO A 255 -16.30 4.91 17.59
CA PRO A 255 -16.09 5.51 16.27
C PRO A 255 -14.91 6.48 16.21
N GLU A 256 -14.59 7.16 17.32
CA GLU A 256 -13.42 8.03 17.48
C GLU A 256 -12.19 7.27 18.03
N HIS A 257 -12.40 6.09 18.61
CA HIS A 257 -11.40 5.28 19.31
C HIS A 257 -11.21 3.89 18.67
N LEU A 258 -10.77 3.85 17.39
CA LEU A 258 -10.41 2.61 16.71
C LEU A 258 -9.02 2.08 17.14
N GLN A 259 -8.87 0.77 17.27
CA GLN A 259 -7.65 0.10 17.73
C GLN A 259 -6.55 0.03 16.68
N ASP A 260 -6.91 0.02 15.39
CA ASP A 260 -6.00 0.22 14.27
C ASP A 260 -6.52 1.33 13.34
N TYR A 261 -5.78 2.42 13.23
CA TYR A 261 -6.21 3.56 12.43
C TYR A 261 -5.03 4.20 11.69
N THR A 262 -5.36 5.00 10.68
CA THR A 262 -4.36 5.70 9.90
C THR A 262 -4.09 7.06 10.52
N GLN A 263 -2.83 7.35 10.76
CA GLN A 263 -2.36 8.65 11.24
C GLN A 263 -1.23 9.14 10.34
N MET A 264 -1.03 10.47 10.35
CA MET A 264 0.13 11.12 9.77
C MET A 264 0.86 11.87 10.86
N GLU A 265 2.17 11.67 10.94
CA GLU A 265 3.07 12.56 11.67
C GLU A 265 4.14 13.09 10.72
N PHE A 266 4.48 14.36 10.87
CA PHE A 266 5.59 14.98 10.18
C PHE A 266 6.53 15.65 11.17
N TYR A 267 7.81 15.70 10.81
CA TYR A 267 8.84 16.36 11.57
C TYR A 267 9.60 17.32 10.67
N TRP A 268 9.85 18.52 11.17
CA TRP A 268 10.51 19.60 10.45
C TRP A 268 11.59 20.22 11.34
N ALA A 269 12.83 19.85 11.09
CA ALA A 269 14.00 20.42 11.74
C ALA A 269 14.07 21.94 11.50
N TYR A 270 14.54 22.66 12.51
CA TYR A 270 14.73 24.12 12.51
C TYR A 270 13.46 24.96 12.30
N ALA A 271 12.28 24.33 12.37
CA ALA A 271 11.01 25.03 12.37
C ALA A 271 10.48 25.18 13.78
N ASP A 272 10.02 26.39 14.11
CA ASP A 272 9.27 26.60 15.34
C ASP A 272 7.78 26.24 15.16
N TYR A 273 7.04 26.28 16.27
CA TYR A 273 5.61 25.98 16.25
C TYR A 273 4.81 27.01 15.42
N ASN A 274 5.29 28.25 15.22
CA ASN A 274 4.61 29.24 14.38
C ASN A 274 4.68 28.86 12.90
N GLN A 275 5.84 28.39 12.44
CA GLN A 275 6.02 27.82 11.10
C GLN A 275 5.18 26.55 10.93
N GLY A 276 5.15 25.69 11.96
CA GLY A 276 4.31 24.50 12.01
C GLY A 276 2.81 24.83 11.87
N MET A 277 2.29 25.75 12.68
CA MET A 277 0.89 26.21 12.61
C MET A 277 0.54 26.73 11.22
N LYS A 278 1.40 27.55 10.63
CA LYS A 278 1.19 28.08 9.27
C LYS A 278 1.18 26.96 8.22
N LEU A 279 2.11 26.01 8.31
CA LEU A 279 2.16 24.86 7.40
C LEU A 279 0.87 24.04 7.49
N VAL A 280 0.41 23.77 8.72
CA VAL A 280 -0.81 23.01 8.98
C VAL A 280 -2.05 23.75 8.48
N GLU A 281 -2.14 25.07 8.68
CA GLU A 281 -3.23 25.90 8.13
C GLU A 281 -3.27 25.82 6.59
N GLU A 282 -2.12 25.96 5.93
CA GLU A 282 -2.00 25.80 4.47
C GLU A 282 -2.38 24.38 4.02
N MET A 283 -1.97 23.36 4.77
CA MET A 283 -2.23 21.95 4.51
C MET A 283 -3.73 21.64 4.56
N TYR A 284 -4.41 22.03 5.65
CA TYR A 284 -5.86 21.81 5.79
C TYR A 284 -6.65 22.51 4.68
N LYS A 285 -6.28 23.74 4.30
CA LYS A 285 -6.90 24.42 3.16
C LYS A 285 -6.70 23.65 1.86
N PHE A 286 -5.48 23.20 1.59
CA PHE A 286 -5.17 22.43 0.39
C PHE A 286 -5.99 21.12 0.32
N VAL A 287 -5.98 20.35 1.41
CA VAL A 287 -6.62 19.05 1.52
C VAL A 287 -8.14 19.17 1.50
N ALA A 288 -8.72 20.15 2.20
CA ALA A 288 -10.14 20.42 2.16
C ALA A 288 -10.63 20.72 0.74
N LYS A 289 -9.90 21.59 0.01
CA LYS A 289 -10.23 21.93 -1.37
C LYS A 289 -10.13 20.73 -2.31
N LYS A 290 -9.07 19.92 -2.19
CA LYS A 290 -8.87 18.71 -3.01
C LYS A 290 -9.90 17.61 -2.73
N THR A 291 -10.27 17.44 -1.46
CA THR A 291 -11.13 16.32 -1.01
C THR A 291 -12.61 16.64 -1.14
N PHE A 292 -13.02 17.86 -0.77
CA PHE A 292 -14.43 18.25 -0.68
C PHE A 292 -14.83 19.30 -1.73
N GLY A 293 -13.88 19.85 -2.49
CA GLY A 293 -14.15 20.93 -3.45
C GLY A 293 -14.48 22.28 -2.82
N THR A 294 -14.47 22.38 -1.49
CA THR A 294 -14.87 23.57 -0.74
C THR A 294 -13.98 23.78 0.48
N LEU A 295 -13.84 25.04 0.90
CA LEU A 295 -13.26 25.43 2.20
C LEU A 295 -14.34 25.82 3.22
N LYS A 296 -15.59 25.93 2.77
CA LYS A 296 -16.73 26.30 3.59
C LYS A 296 -17.49 25.04 3.97
N PHE A 297 -17.41 24.69 5.25
CA PHE A 297 -18.16 23.60 5.85
C PHE A 297 -19.18 24.21 6.81
N LYS A 298 -20.42 23.72 6.79
CA LYS A 298 -21.38 24.02 7.86
C LYS A 298 -21.04 23.09 9.02
N ILE A 299 -20.40 23.64 10.04
CA ILE A 299 -20.02 22.93 11.27
C ILE A 299 -20.66 23.73 12.42
N GLY A 300 -21.25 23.03 13.40
CA GLY A 300 -21.77 23.63 14.64
C GLY A 300 -20.69 24.46 15.35
N GLU A 301 -21.10 25.57 15.95
CA GLU A 301 -20.24 26.66 16.40
C GLU A 301 -19.30 26.27 17.53
N HIS A 302 -17.97 26.36 17.30
CA HIS A 302 -17.04 26.87 18.30
C HIS A 302 -15.89 27.60 17.59
N LYS A 303 -15.78 28.90 17.86
CA LYS A 303 -14.73 29.80 17.38
C LYS A 303 -13.62 29.91 18.42
N ALA A 304 -12.38 29.97 17.96
CA ALA A 304 -11.33 30.74 18.62
C ALA A 304 -10.39 31.31 17.55
N ASP A 305 -10.21 32.63 17.60
CA ASP A 305 -9.37 33.46 16.72
C ASP A 305 -7.91 33.48 17.19
N PHE A 306 -6.97 33.38 16.26
CA PHE A 306 -5.54 33.57 16.49
C PHE A 306 -4.96 34.47 15.39
N ALA A 307 -4.88 35.77 15.64
CA ALA A 307 -4.25 36.71 14.72
C ALA A 307 -3.42 37.75 15.47
N LYS A 308 -2.09 37.65 15.32
CA LYS A 308 -1.05 38.70 15.15
C LYS A 308 0.29 38.10 15.66
N LEU A 309 1.37 38.03 14.89
CA LEU A 309 2.31 39.15 14.65
C LEU A 309 3.39 38.77 13.59
N LYS A 310 3.82 39.73 12.75
CA LYS A 310 5.13 39.83 12.05
C LYS A 310 5.34 41.33 11.73
N LYS A 311 6.52 41.97 11.78
CA LYS A 311 7.75 41.73 11.01
C LYS A 311 8.89 42.67 11.47
N SER A 312 10.12 42.15 11.48
CA SER A 312 11.39 42.82 11.83
C SER A 312 12.17 43.35 10.62
N LYS A 313 13.12 44.27 10.89
CA LYS A 313 14.25 44.66 10.03
C LYS A 313 15.45 43.72 10.33
N LYS A 314 16.20 43.33 9.28
CA LYS A 314 17.03 42.11 9.18
C LYS A 314 18.35 42.14 9.97
N GLU A 315 18.40 41.37 11.05
CA GLU A 315 19.47 40.39 11.30
C GLU A 315 19.03 39.05 10.71
N ILE A 316 19.96 38.17 10.34
CA ILE A 316 19.61 36.80 9.95
C ILE A 316 19.89 35.86 11.12
N VAL A 317 19.05 34.85 11.23
CA VAL A 317 19.17 33.79 12.21
C VAL A 317 19.40 32.51 11.43
N LEU A 318 20.50 31.82 11.71
CA LEU A 318 20.81 30.51 11.16
C LEU A 318 20.84 29.51 12.30
N ALA A 319 20.28 28.32 12.06
CA ALA A 319 20.35 27.21 13.00
C ALA A 319 21.06 26.05 12.33
N GLY A 320 21.90 25.36 13.07
CA GLY A 320 22.64 24.23 12.54
C GLY A 320 23.33 23.44 13.63
N ARG A 321 23.82 22.26 13.25
CA ARG A 321 24.65 21.43 14.11
C ARG A 321 26.08 21.97 14.11
N ILE A 322 26.70 22.11 15.27
CA ILE A 322 28.13 22.45 15.40
C ILE A 322 28.94 21.25 14.91
N MET A 323 29.59 21.40 13.74
CA MET A 323 30.39 20.35 13.12
C MET A 323 31.88 20.47 13.46
N ALA A 324 32.33 21.69 13.77
CA ALA A 324 33.69 21.97 14.18
C ALA A 324 33.72 23.24 15.03
N GLN A 325 34.65 23.28 15.98
CA GLN A 325 34.88 24.42 16.88
C GLN A 325 36.38 24.64 17.03
N ARG A 326 36.84 25.88 16.87
CA ARG A 326 38.25 26.29 17.08
C ARG A 326 38.30 27.65 17.75
N GLY A 327 38.97 27.75 18.88
CA GLY A 327 39.08 28.97 19.69
C GLY A 327 40.48 29.56 19.70
N HIS A 328 40.58 30.89 19.68
CA HIS A 328 41.81 31.65 19.87
C HIS A 328 41.52 32.90 20.70
N GLY A 329 41.71 32.83 22.03
CA GLY A 329 41.42 33.95 22.93
C GLY A 329 39.95 34.38 22.87
N ALA A 330 39.71 35.68 22.65
CA ALA A 330 38.38 36.31 22.56
C ALA A 330 37.60 36.00 21.27
N LEU A 331 38.06 35.03 20.46
CA LEU A 331 37.44 34.61 19.20
C LEU A 331 37.20 33.11 19.19
N LEU A 332 35.99 32.72 18.81
CA LEU A 332 35.60 31.33 18.61
C LEU A 332 35.00 31.18 17.21
N PHE A 333 35.59 30.30 16.40
CA PHE A 333 35.04 29.95 15.10
C PHE A 333 34.31 28.63 15.20
N LEU A 334 33.07 28.62 14.72
CA LEU A 334 32.28 27.42 14.55
C LEU A 334 32.06 27.17 13.07
N ASN A 335 31.90 25.91 12.70
CA ASN A 335 31.27 25.56 11.44
C ASN A 335 29.92 24.92 11.77
N ILE A 336 28.82 25.56 11.36
CA ILE A 336 27.48 25.03 11.56
C ILE A 336 26.96 24.47 10.24
N GLN A 337 26.32 23.30 10.32
CA GLN A 337 25.68 22.65 9.19
C GLN A 337 24.18 22.59 9.43
N ASP A 338 23.39 23.20 8.54
CA ASP A 338 21.92 23.12 8.58
C ASP A 338 21.38 21.87 7.88
N GLY A 339 22.25 21.16 7.14
CA GLY A 339 21.94 19.95 6.36
C GLY A 339 21.89 20.21 4.85
N THR A 340 21.87 21.48 4.44
CA THR A 340 22.04 21.92 3.06
C THR A 340 23.47 22.35 2.75
N ALA A 341 24.11 23.09 3.66
CA ALA A 341 25.47 23.61 3.51
C ALA A 341 26.15 23.81 4.85
N ASN A 342 27.47 24.02 4.80
CA ASN A 342 28.28 24.47 5.92
C ASN A 342 28.44 25.99 5.84
N ILE A 343 28.37 26.67 6.98
CA ILE A 343 28.71 28.08 7.09
C ILE A 343 29.58 28.32 8.32
N GLN A 344 30.63 29.12 8.14
CA GLN A 344 31.44 29.57 9.25
C GLN A 344 30.67 30.58 10.08
N VAL A 345 30.76 30.45 11.39
CA VAL A 345 30.29 31.43 12.37
C VAL A 345 31.50 31.92 13.14
N ILE A 346 31.57 33.22 13.40
CA ILE A 346 32.53 33.79 14.34
C ILE A 346 31.78 34.37 15.53
N LEU A 347 32.09 33.86 16.73
CA LEU A 347 31.68 34.44 18.00
C LEU A 347 32.85 35.27 18.51
N ARG A 348 32.54 36.49 18.93
CA ARG A 348 33.51 37.42 19.48
C ARG A 348 33.04 37.87 20.85
N GLU A 349 33.95 37.84 21.82
CA GLU A 349 33.66 38.22 23.20
C GLU A 349 33.11 39.66 23.28
N ASP A 350 33.65 40.59 22.49
CA ASP A 350 33.20 41.98 22.43
C ASP A 350 31.81 42.18 21.81
N LYS A 351 31.26 41.16 21.14
CA LYS A 351 29.94 41.19 20.50
C LYS A 351 28.87 40.43 21.26
N ILE A 352 29.24 39.27 21.79
CA ILE A 352 28.34 38.39 22.55
C ILE A 352 28.28 38.78 24.04
N GLY A 353 29.34 39.40 24.56
CA GLY A 353 29.51 39.70 25.98
C GLY A 353 30.33 38.62 26.69
N GLU A 354 31.15 39.02 27.66
CA GLU A 354 32.13 38.17 28.36
C GLU A 354 31.48 36.93 29.01
N ASN A 355 30.38 37.12 29.75
CA ASN A 355 29.69 36.02 30.45
C ASN A 355 29.09 35.01 29.47
N ASP A 356 28.41 35.48 28.43
CA ASP A 356 27.75 34.62 27.45
C ASP A 356 28.78 33.93 26.54
N PHE A 357 29.89 34.59 26.20
CA PHE A 357 30.99 33.98 25.46
C PHE A 357 31.68 32.87 26.27
N LYS A 358 31.92 33.13 27.57
CA LYS A 358 32.47 32.13 28.49
C LYS A 358 31.52 30.94 28.65
N PHE A 359 30.24 31.20 28.90
CA PHE A 359 29.22 30.15 29.01
C PHE A 359 29.13 29.31 27.74
N PHE A 360 29.14 29.93 26.56
CA PHE A 360 29.15 29.20 25.29
C PHE A 360 30.36 28.28 25.20
N THR A 361 31.55 28.81 25.48
CA THR A 361 32.81 28.07 25.34
C THR A 361 32.91 26.90 26.32
N GLU A 362 32.30 27.00 27.50
CA GLU A 362 32.30 25.96 28.52
C GLU A 362 31.21 24.90 28.33
N THR A 363 30.11 25.21 27.63
CA THR A 363 28.92 24.34 27.57
C THR A 363 28.63 23.75 26.20
N MET A 364 29.14 24.36 25.13
CA MET A 364 28.84 23.93 23.76
C MET A 364 29.90 22.97 23.23
N ASP A 365 29.43 21.83 22.72
CA ASP A 365 30.24 20.76 22.17
C ASP A 365 29.96 20.54 20.68
N ILE A 366 30.92 19.90 20.02
CA ILE A 366 30.72 19.35 18.68
C ILE A 366 29.55 18.36 18.71
N GLY A 367 28.53 18.62 17.88
CA GLY A 367 27.30 17.83 17.83
C GLY A 367 26.06 18.54 18.34
N ASP A 368 26.22 19.59 19.14
CA ASP A 368 25.11 20.40 19.62
C ASP A 368 24.43 21.16 18.49
N PHE A 369 23.13 21.43 18.66
CA PHE A 369 22.39 22.32 17.79
C PHE A 369 22.32 23.70 18.41
N VAL A 370 22.70 24.68 17.60
CA VAL A 370 22.76 26.09 17.99
C VAL A 370 22.03 26.94 16.96
N GLU A 371 21.31 27.92 17.46
CA GLU A 371 20.79 29.05 16.70
C GLU A 371 21.76 30.21 16.89
N ILE A 372 22.22 30.80 15.80
CA ILE A 372 23.10 31.96 15.79
C ILE A 372 22.39 33.08 15.04
N LYS A 373 22.25 34.22 15.71
CA LYS A 373 21.77 35.46 15.12
C LYS A 373 22.97 36.35 14.83
N GLY A 374 22.99 36.96 13.66
CA GLY A 374 24.15 37.76 13.27
C GLY A 374 24.04 38.44 11.91
N ALA A 375 25.16 39.09 11.54
CA ALA A 375 25.34 39.74 10.26
C ALA A 375 26.24 38.89 9.35
N LEU A 376 25.89 38.80 8.07
CA LEU A 376 26.75 38.17 7.07
C LEU A 376 27.94 39.08 6.79
N ILE A 377 29.13 38.51 6.94
CA ILE A 377 30.41 39.14 6.62
C ILE A 377 31.25 38.22 5.74
N GLU A 378 32.30 38.77 5.17
CA GLU A 378 33.36 38.00 4.53
C GLU A 378 34.60 38.07 5.42
N SER A 379 35.15 36.92 5.80
CA SER A 379 36.33 36.88 6.67
C SER A 379 37.57 37.41 5.94
N LYS A 380 38.66 37.66 6.68
CA LYS A 380 39.96 38.07 6.08
C LYS A 380 40.53 37.05 5.08
N THR A 381 40.03 35.81 5.08
CA THR A 381 40.43 34.74 4.15
C THR A 381 39.44 34.54 3.00
N GLY A 382 38.45 35.43 2.83
CA GLY A 382 37.42 35.34 1.77
C GLY A 382 36.29 34.34 2.07
N GLU A 383 36.18 33.84 3.30
CA GLU A 383 35.18 32.84 3.67
C GLU A 383 33.87 33.52 4.12
N LYS A 384 32.76 33.12 3.51
CA LYS A 384 31.41 33.60 3.88
C LYS A 384 31.11 33.19 5.32
N THR A 385 30.96 34.18 6.19
CA THR A 385 30.91 33.99 7.64
C THR A 385 29.72 34.73 8.24
N LEU A 386 29.07 34.14 9.24
CA LEU A 386 28.10 34.83 10.08
C LEU A 386 28.82 35.39 11.32
N GLU A 387 28.86 36.71 11.49
CA GLU A 387 29.34 37.33 12.73
C GLU A 387 28.19 37.33 13.76
N ALA A 388 28.35 36.54 14.81
CA ALA A 388 27.31 36.31 15.81
C ALA A 388 27.14 37.55 16.70
N THR A 389 25.90 38.02 16.84
CA THR A 389 25.46 39.03 17.81
C THR A 389 24.69 38.42 18.96
N ASP A 390 24.13 37.22 18.78
CA ASP A 390 23.40 36.48 19.80
C ASP A 390 23.39 34.97 19.45
N TYR A 391 23.23 34.11 20.45
CA TYR A 391 23.10 32.67 20.26
C TYR A 391 22.04 32.07 21.18
N LYS A 392 21.48 30.94 20.74
CA LYS A 392 20.58 30.13 21.55
C LYS A 392 20.90 28.65 21.40
N ILE A 393 21.05 27.98 22.54
CA ILE A 393 21.19 26.52 22.58
C ILE A 393 19.84 25.92 22.19
N LEU A 394 19.80 25.12 21.11
CA LEU A 394 18.58 24.48 20.64
C LEU A 394 18.44 23.06 21.18
N ALA A 395 19.52 22.28 21.11
CA ALA A 395 19.55 20.92 21.65
C ALA A 395 20.98 20.50 21.97
N LYS A 396 21.18 19.99 23.20
CA LYS A 396 22.45 19.40 23.63
C LYS A 396 22.58 17.98 23.10
N ALA A 397 23.71 17.65 22.49
CA ALA A 397 24.10 16.29 22.19
C ALA A 397 24.70 15.66 23.45
N LEU A 398 23.94 14.78 24.11
CA LEU A 398 24.39 14.05 25.31
C LEU A 398 25.40 12.93 24.99
N LEU A 399 25.54 12.58 23.71
CA LEU A 399 26.55 11.66 23.21
C LEU A 399 27.39 12.41 22.19
N PRO A 400 28.73 12.25 22.21
CA PRO A 400 29.58 12.89 21.23
C PRO A 400 29.19 12.43 19.83
N LEU A 401 29.33 13.33 18.85
CA LEU A 401 29.40 12.86 17.46
C LEU A 401 30.55 11.85 17.38
N PRO A 402 30.34 10.67 16.78
CA PRO A 402 31.43 9.74 16.53
C PRO A 402 32.63 10.47 15.94
N GLU A 403 33.80 10.32 16.55
CA GLU A 403 35.04 10.83 15.97
C GLU A 403 35.17 10.29 14.55
N LYS A 404 35.71 11.10 13.63
CA LYS A 404 36.22 10.52 12.38
C LYS A 404 37.14 9.37 12.82
N TRP A 405 37.00 8.18 12.21
CA TRP A 405 37.65 6.90 12.56
C TRP A 405 36.89 6.09 13.64
N HIS A 406 36.29 4.92 13.42
CA HIS A 406 35.97 4.12 12.24
C HIS A 406 34.45 4.22 12.07
N GLY A 407 33.92 4.51 10.88
CA GLY A 407 32.48 4.33 10.66
C GLY A 407 32.07 2.94 11.15
N LEU A 408 30.90 2.80 11.81
CA LEU A 408 30.37 1.53 12.31
C LEU A 408 30.80 0.42 11.34
N GLN A 409 31.76 -0.45 11.69
CA GLN A 409 32.21 -1.47 10.72
C GLN A 409 31.33 -2.71 10.83
N ASP A 410 30.94 -2.99 12.07
CA ASP A 410 30.06 -4.09 12.41
C ASP A 410 28.68 -3.93 11.74
N ALA A 411 28.27 -4.98 11.03
CA ALA A 411 27.03 -4.98 10.26
C ALA A 411 25.79 -4.94 11.16
N GLU A 412 25.86 -5.54 12.35
CA GLU A 412 24.78 -5.55 13.31
C GLU A 412 24.62 -4.17 13.98
N GLU A 413 25.72 -3.53 14.36
CA GLU A 413 25.71 -2.19 14.94
C GLU A 413 25.19 -1.15 13.94
N LYS A 414 25.53 -1.26 12.65
CA LYS A 414 24.91 -0.45 11.57
C LYS A 414 23.40 -0.63 11.50
N LEU A 415 22.90 -1.85 11.68
CA LEU A 415 21.46 -2.14 11.67
C LEU A 415 20.77 -1.56 12.92
N ARG A 416 21.38 -1.72 14.10
CA ARG A 416 20.84 -1.22 15.38
C ARG A 416 20.89 0.30 15.50
N LYS A 417 21.97 0.93 15.03
CA LYS A 417 22.19 2.39 15.03
C LYS A 417 22.05 2.97 13.62
N ARG A 418 21.02 2.54 12.88
CA ARG A 418 20.81 2.91 11.46
C ARG A 418 20.81 4.42 11.21
N TYR A 419 20.37 5.22 12.17
CA TYR A 419 20.39 6.69 12.06
C TYR A 419 21.81 7.26 11.98
N LEU A 420 22.79 6.65 12.67
CA LEU A 420 24.19 7.02 12.53
C LEU A 420 24.74 6.57 11.17
N ASP A 421 24.39 5.36 10.72
CA ASP A 421 24.82 4.88 9.41
C ASP A 421 24.25 5.75 8.26
N ILE A 422 22.99 6.17 8.35
CA ILE A 422 22.39 7.15 7.41
C ILE A 422 23.15 8.49 7.45
N LEU A 423 23.55 8.94 8.65
CA LEU A 423 24.27 10.20 8.81
C LEU A 423 25.66 10.16 8.16
N PHE A 424 26.40 9.08 8.35
CA PHE A 424 27.80 8.95 7.93
C PHE A 424 27.98 8.34 6.55
N ASN A 425 26.98 7.65 6.00
CA ASN A 425 27.06 7.00 4.70
C ASN A 425 26.08 7.64 3.69
N PRO A 426 26.59 8.51 2.78
CA PRO A 426 25.77 9.15 1.75
C PRO A 426 25.01 8.16 0.86
N GLU A 427 25.55 6.97 0.61
CA GLU A 427 24.87 5.94 -0.20
C GLU A 427 23.64 5.38 0.52
N VAL A 428 23.71 5.20 1.83
CA VAL A 428 22.58 4.73 2.65
C VAL A 428 21.52 5.83 2.75
N LYS A 429 21.93 7.09 2.92
CA LYS A 429 21.03 8.25 2.87
C LYS A 429 20.30 8.34 1.52
N GLU A 430 21.03 8.17 0.43
CA GLU A 430 20.45 8.16 -0.92
C GLU A 430 19.54 6.96 -1.16
N MET A 431 19.85 5.79 -0.59
CA MET A 431 18.97 4.62 -0.62
C MET A 431 17.62 4.90 0.06
N VAL A 432 17.63 5.56 1.23
CA VAL A 432 16.39 5.99 1.91
C VAL A 432 15.57 6.95 1.03
N ARG A 433 16.22 7.92 0.37
CA ARG A 433 15.54 8.83 -0.57
C ARG A 433 14.96 8.09 -1.77
N LYS A 434 15.71 7.17 -2.37
CA LYS A 434 15.24 6.34 -3.49
C LYS A 434 14.08 5.45 -3.11
N ARG A 435 14.07 4.89 -1.89
CA ARG A 435 12.93 4.11 -1.37
C ARG A 435 11.65 4.97 -1.30
N ALA A 436 11.75 6.21 -0.84
CA ALA A 436 10.62 7.14 -0.86
C ALA A 436 10.12 7.44 -2.28
N ILE A 437 11.05 7.67 -3.22
CA ILE A 437 10.71 7.90 -4.64
C ILE A 437 10.06 6.66 -5.26
N PHE A 438 10.56 5.46 -4.93
CA PHE A 438 10.05 4.17 -5.41
C PHE A 438 8.57 3.97 -5.06
N TRP A 439 8.20 4.12 -3.80
CA TRP A 439 6.80 3.95 -3.39
C TRP A 439 5.90 5.06 -3.93
N ASN A 440 6.39 6.30 -4.00
CA ASN A 440 5.63 7.38 -4.61
C ASN A 440 5.43 7.21 -6.12
N ALA A 441 6.42 6.67 -6.84
CA ALA A 441 6.26 6.32 -8.25
C ALA A 441 5.24 5.19 -8.45
N MET A 442 5.18 4.21 -7.54
CA MET A 442 4.14 3.17 -7.55
C MET A 442 2.74 3.79 -7.40
N ARG A 443 2.55 4.68 -6.42
CA ARG A 443 1.28 5.40 -6.21
C ARG A 443 0.88 6.22 -7.43
N GLU A 444 1.81 7.04 -7.94
CA GLU A 444 1.62 7.87 -9.14
C GLU A 444 1.14 7.02 -10.33
N PHE A 445 1.78 5.87 -10.57
CA PHE A 445 1.43 4.98 -11.66
C PHE A 445 0.02 4.40 -11.52
N LEU A 446 -0.31 3.84 -10.36
CA LEU A 446 -1.61 3.19 -10.13
C LEU A 446 -2.76 4.20 -10.12
N MET A 447 -2.57 5.37 -9.49
CA MET A 447 -3.55 6.45 -9.50
C MET A 447 -3.82 6.97 -10.92
N ALA A 448 -2.79 7.12 -11.75
CA ALA A 448 -2.95 7.51 -13.16
C ALA A 448 -3.74 6.48 -13.99
N LYS A 449 -3.84 5.23 -13.52
CA LYS A 449 -4.64 4.15 -14.12
C LYS A 449 -6.02 3.98 -13.44
N ASN A 450 -6.43 4.95 -12.63
CA ASN A 450 -7.68 5.01 -11.87
C ASN A 450 -7.81 3.92 -10.79
N PHE A 451 -6.70 3.49 -10.19
CA PHE A 451 -6.75 2.67 -8.98
C PHE A 451 -6.96 3.54 -7.75
N LEU A 452 -7.81 3.07 -6.84
CA LEU A 452 -8.10 3.72 -5.57
C LEU A 452 -7.16 3.16 -4.50
N GLU A 453 -6.37 4.01 -3.84
CA GLU A 453 -5.61 3.59 -2.65
C GLU A 453 -6.59 3.36 -1.50
N VAL A 454 -6.59 2.15 -0.94
CA VAL A 454 -7.47 1.74 0.16
C VAL A 454 -6.64 1.30 1.36
N GLU A 455 -7.27 1.23 2.52
CA GLU A 455 -6.62 0.83 3.76
C GLU A 455 -7.44 -0.29 4.38
N THR A 456 -6.86 -1.49 4.48
CA THR A 456 -7.53 -2.67 5.04
C THR A 456 -7.04 -2.94 6.47
N PRO A 457 -7.83 -3.64 7.31
CA PRO A 457 -7.45 -3.92 8.69
C PRO A 457 -6.08 -4.60 8.81
N VAL A 458 -5.31 -4.20 9.82
CA VAL A 458 -4.05 -4.88 10.17
C VAL A 458 -4.28 -6.02 11.16
N LEU A 459 -5.24 -5.83 12.07
CA LEU A 459 -5.67 -6.85 13.03
C LEU A 459 -6.78 -7.69 12.40
N GLU A 460 -6.54 -8.99 12.26
CA GLU A 460 -7.46 -9.96 11.67
C GLU A 460 -7.86 -11.02 12.72
N ILE A 461 -9.12 -11.48 12.71
CA ILE A 461 -9.55 -12.62 13.57
C ILE A 461 -9.10 -13.96 12.96
N THR A 462 -8.79 -13.96 11.66
CA THR A 462 -8.26 -15.11 10.94
C THR A 462 -7.39 -14.60 9.82
N THR A 463 -6.14 -15.07 9.74
CA THR A 463 -5.22 -14.67 8.68
C THR A 463 -5.49 -15.40 7.38
N GLY A 464 -5.30 -14.71 6.26
CA GLY A 464 -5.33 -15.33 4.94
C GLY A 464 -4.63 -14.50 3.86
N GLY A 465 -4.70 -14.98 2.63
CA GLY A 465 -4.00 -14.37 1.47
C GLY A 465 -2.55 -14.81 1.30
N ALA A 466 -1.96 -15.51 2.28
CA ALA A 466 -0.64 -16.11 2.14
C ALA A 466 -0.52 -17.40 2.98
N ASP A 467 0.48 -18.22 2.67
CA ASP A 467 0.92 -19.33 3.52
C ASP A 467 2.15 -18.86 4.31
N ALA A 468 1.90 -18.28 5.49
CA ALA A 468 2.92 -17.71 6.36
C ALA A 468 2.48 -17.78 7.82
N ARG A 469 3.43 -17.88 8.75
CA ARG A 469 3.13 -17.85 10.19
C ARG A 469 2.77 -16.42 10.61
N PRO A 470 1.60 -16.16 11.20
CA PRO A 470 1.24 -14.83 11.68
C PRO A 470 1.89 -14.49 13.02
N PHE A 471 1.93 -13.21 13.33
CA PHE A 471 2.07 -12.74 14.72
C PHE A 471 0.71 -12.77 15.40
N ILE A 472 0.68 -13.17 16.67
CA ILE A 472 -0.53 -13.25 17.49
C ILE A 472 -0.44 -12.19 18.59
N THR A 473 -1.53 -11.49 18.85
CA THR A 473 -1.65 -10.51 19.94
C THR A 473 -3.06 -10.55 20.52
N HIS A 474 -3.29 -9.87 21.64
CA HIS A 474 -4.56 -9.92 22.36
C HIS A 474 -5.27 -8.56 22.35
N HIS A 475 -6.54 -8.54 21.98
CA HIS A 475 -7.38 -7.34 21.88
C HIS A 475 -8.22 -7.13 23.15
N ASN A 476 -7.76 -6.28 24.06
CA ASN A 476 -8.33 -6.11 25.41
C ASN A 476 -9.82 -5.75 25.41
N ALA A 477 -10.25 -4.84 24.54
CA ALA A 477 -11.65 -4.39 24.55
C ALA A 477 -12.65 -5.43 24.01
N LEU A 478 -12.17 -6.44 23.29
CA LEU A 478 -13.00 -7.51 22.74
C LEU A 478 -12.73 -8.85 23.43
N ASP A 479 -11.70 -8.92 24.28
CA ASP A 479 -11.22 -10.12 24.97
C ASP A 479 -11.03 -11.31 24.02
N ILE A 480 -10.33 -11.08 22.90
CA ILE A 480 -10.03 -12.10 21.89
C ILE A 480 -8.58 -11.99 21.41
N ASP A 481 -8.04 -13.13 20.98
CA ASP A 481 -6.79 -13.14 20.22
C ASP A 481 -7.05 -12.69 18.78
N VAL A 482 -6.15 -11.84 18.30
CA VAL A 482 -6.12 -11.32 16.93
C VAL A 482 -4.74 -11.52 16.33
N TYR A 483 -4.70 -11.52 15.01
CA TYR A 483 -3.50 -11.83 14.25
C TYR A 483 -3.10 -10.63 13.40
N LEU A 484 -1.81 -10.37 13.29
CA LEU A 484 -1.33 -9.39 12.31
C LEU A 484 -1.44 -9.97 10.90
N ARG A 485 -1.94 -9.17 9.96
CA ARG A 485 -2.11 -9.58 8.56
C ARG A 485 -0.80 -10.09 7.93
N ILE A 486 -0.89 -11.20 7.21
CA ILE A 486 0.24 -11.86 6.52
C ILE A 486 0.33 -11.54 5.01
N SER A 487 -0.70 -10.87 4.50
CA SER A 487 -0.83 -10.33 3.13
C SER A 487 -1.22 -8.86 3.20
N MET A 488 -1.11 -8.13 2.08
CA MET A 488 -1.52 -6.73 2.00
C MET A 488 -3.03 -6.62 1.74
N GLY A 489 -3.79 -7.29 2.62
CA GLY A 489 -5.24 -7.29 2.63
C GLY A 489 -5.87 -8.06 1.49
N GLU A 490 -5.27 -9.15 0.97
CA GLU A 490 -5.81 -9.89 -0.21
C GLU A 490 -7.31 -10.18 -0.07
N LEU A 491 -7.71 -10.76 1.07
CA LEU A 491 -9.10 -11.09 1.33
C LEU A 491 -9.99 -9.85 1.46
N TRP A 492 -9.46 -8.78 2.06
CA TRP A 492 -10.18 -7.52 2.23
C TRP A 492 -10.35 -6.76 0.93
N GLN A 493 -9.32 -6.65 0.10
CA GLN A 493 -9.41 -6.02 -1.21
C GLN A 493 -10.34 -6.82 -2.15
N LYS A 494 -10.36 -8.16 -2.05
CA LYS A 494 -11.40 -8.98 -2.71
C LYS A 494 -12.81 -8.65 -2.21
N LYS A 495 -13.01 -8.43 -0.90
CA LYS A 495 -14.29 -7.93 -0.36
C LYS A 495 -14.63 -6.53 -0.88
N LEU A 496 -13.67 -5.64 -1.05
CA LEU A 496 -13.86 -4.31 -1.63
C LEU A 496 -14.26 -4.37 -3.12
N MET A 497 -13.69 -5.31 -3.89
CA MET A 497 -14.19 -5.60 -5.24
C MET A 497 -15.65 -6.08 -5.21
N VAL A 498 -16.00 -6.95 -4.25
CA VAL A 498 -17.39 -7.36 -4.02
C VAL A 498 -18.26 -6.16 -3.61
N ALA A 499 -17.72 -5.15 -2.94
CA ALA A 499 -18.43 -3.90 -2.64
C ALA A 499 -18.60 -2.97 -3.86
N GLY A 500 -18.07 -3.35 -5.03
CA GLY A 500 -18.16 -2.57 -6.25
C GLY A 500 -17.09 -1.48 -6.37
N LEU A 501 -15.94 -1.64 -5.69
CA LEU A 501 -14.72 -0.89 -5.97
C LEU A 501 -13.89 -1.66 -7.01
N GLU A 502 -13.98 -1.24 -8.28
CA GLU A 502 -13.43 -1.99 -9.42
C GLU A 502 -11.90 -2.13 -9.38
N LYS A 503 -11.19 -1.07 -8.98
CA LYS A 503 -9.73 -0.98 -8.97
C LYS A 503 -9.25 -0.46 -7.64
N THR A 504 -8.59 -1.30 -6.86
CA THR A 504 -8.02 -0.93 -5.56
C THR A 504 -6.56 -1.29 -5.49
N PHE A 505 -5.80 -0.57 -4.68
CA PHE A 505 -4.48 -0.98 -4.26
C PHE A 505 -4.22 -0.53 -2.83
N GLU A 506 -3.29 -1.19 -2.16
CA GLU A 506 -2.82 -0.78 -0.83
C GLU A 506 -1.31 -0.93 -0.78
N ILE A 507 -0.64 0.09 -0.21
CA ILE A 507 0.79 0.05 0.13
C ILE A 507 0.87 0.22 1.65
N GLY A 508 1.43 -0.77 2.33
CA GLY A 508 1.53 -0.73 3.78
C GLY A 508 2.41 -1.84 4.34
N ARG A 509 2.38 -2.00 5.67
CA ARG A 509 3.15 -3.03 6.38
C ARG A 509 2.37 -4.35 6.48
N GLN A 510 3.03 -5.47 6.21
CA GLN A 510 2.54 -6.82 6.53
C GLN A 510 3.55 -7.56 7.39
N PHE A 511 3.07 -8.60 8.07
CA PHE A 511 3.78 -9.22 9.17
C PHE A 511 3.87 -10.72 8.99
N ARG A 512 5.07 -11.29 9.05
CA ARG A 512 5.30 -12.74 8.97
C ARG A 512 6.30 -13.15 10.04
N ASN A 513 5.87 -13.98 10.98
CA ASN A 513 6.65 -14.40 12.14
C ASN A 513 7.54 -15.61 11.77
N GLU A 514 8.44 -15.39 10.83
CA GLU A 514 9.32 -16.37 10.19
C GLU A 514 10.80 -16.05 10.45
N GLY A 515 11.73 -16.80 9.85
CA GLY A 515 13.17 -16.55 9.99
C GLY A 515 13.63 -15.23 9.36
N MET A 516 14.75 -14.69 9.85
CA MET A 516 15.38 -13.45 9.35
C MET A 516 16.43 -13.74 8.28
N SER A 517 16.46 -12.92 7.23
CA SER A 517 17.56 -12.89 6.27
C SER A 517 17.64 -11.52 5.58
N PRO A 518 18.70 -11.21 4.81
CA PRO A 518 18.77 -9.97 4.03
C PRO A 518 17.58 -9.75 3.06
N GLU A 519 16.88 -10.82 2.67
CA GLU A 519 15.70 -10.76 1.79
C GLU A 519 14.37 -10.96 2.55
N HIS A 520 14.40 -11.28 3.85
CA HIS A 520 13.21 -11.62 4.63
C HIS A 520 13.23 -10.90 5.98
N LEU A 521 12.41 -9.85 6.07
CA LEU A 521 12.09 -9.14 7.30
C LEU A 521 10.70 -9.55 7.79
N GLN A 522 10.49 -9.51 9.10
CA GLN A 522 9.25 -9.94 9.75
C GLN A 522 8.15 -8.90 9.62
N ASP A 523 8.52 -7.62 9.50
CA ASP A 523 7.65 -6.55 9.08
C ASP A 523 8.23 -5.87 7.83
N TYR A 524 7.48 -5.88 6.72
CA TYR A 524 7.95 -5.27 5.48
C TYR A 524 6.83 -4.65 4.66
N THR A 525 7.20 -3.65 3.85
CA THR A 525 6.25 -2.96 3.00
C THR A 525 5.96 -3.79 1.77
N GLN A 526 4.68 -4.00 1.49
CA GLN A 526 4.21 -4.64 0.28
C GLN A 526 3.12 -3.79 -0.38
N MET A 527 2.99 -3.95 -1.70
CA MET A 527 1.87 -3.43 -2.47
C MET A 527 1.08 -4.59 -3.04
N GLU A 528 -0.24 -4.58 -2.81
CA GLU A 528 -1.18 -5.42 -3.55
C GLU A 528 -2.22 -4.55 -4.24
N PHE A 529 -2.60 -4.95 -5.46
CA PHE A 529 -3.67 -4.32 -6.21
C PHE A 529 -4.66 -5.36 -6.71
N TYR A 530 -5.90 -4.92 -6.90
CA TYR A 530 -6.98 -5.73 -7.44
C TYR A 530 -7.70 -4.96 -8.54
N TRP A 531 -8.01 -5.66 -9.62
CA TRP A 531 -8.59 -5.09 -10.82
C TRP A 531 -9.70 -6.01 -11.34
N ALA A 532 -10.95 -5.64 -11.06
CA ALA A 532 -12.11 -6.39 -11.54
C ALA A 532 -12.19 -6.37 -13.07
N TYR A 533 -12.73 -7.46 -13.63
CA TYR A 533 -12.86 -7.70 -15.07
C TYR A 533 -11.53 -7.75 -15.86
N ALA A 534 -10.39 -7.81 -15.18
CA ALA A 534 -9.08 -8.03 -15.79
C ALA A 534 -8.56 -9.44 -15.52
N ASP A 535 -7.89 -10.03 -16.51
CA ASP A 535 -7.21 -11.31 -16.38
C ASP A 535 -5.72 -11.15 -16.03
N TYR A 536 -5.03 -12.27 -15.82
CA TYR A 536 -3.61 -12.28 -15.51
C TYR A 536 -2.72 -11.75 -16.66
N ASN A 537 -3.18 -11.78 -17.93
CA ASN A 537 -2.44 -11.20 -19.05
C ASN A 537 -2.47 -9.67 -19.01
N GLN A 538 -3.63 -9.09 -18.71
CA GLN A 538 -3.76 -7.67 -18.43
C GLN A 538 -2.92 -7.28 -17.20
N GLY A 539 -2.90 -8.15 -16.17
CA GLY A 539 -2.03 -8.00 -15.01
C GLY A 539 -0.54 -7.97 -15.37
N MET A 540 -0.04 -8.93 -16.17
CA MET A 540 1.36 -8.94 -16.64
C MET A 540 1.71 -7.66 -17.38
N LYS A 541 0.83 -7.20 -18.29
CA LYS A 541 1.05 -5.94 -19.03
C LYS A 541 1.13 -4.73 -18.08
N LEU A 542 0.22 -4.63 -17.12
CA LEU A 542 0.22 -3.57 -16.12
C LEU A 542 1.51 -3.57 -15.29
N VAL A 543 1.94 -4.75 -14.83
CA VAL A 543 3.16 -4.92 -14.02
C VAL A 543 4.42 -4.60 -14.83
N GLU A 544 4.51 -5.01 -16.09
CA GLU A 544 5.64 -4.64 -16.95
C GLU A 544 5.72 -3.11 -17.15
N GLU A 545 4.59 -2.45 -17.44
CA GLU A 545 4.51 -0.99 -17.53
C GLU A 545 4.93 -0.31 -16.21
N MET A 546 4.46 -0.84 -15.08
CA MET A 546 4.73 -0.32 -13.74
C MET A 546 6.21 -0.41 -13.39
N TYR A 547 6.85 -1.58 -13.59
CA TYR A 547 8.27 -1.77 -13.28
C TYR A 547 9.15 -0.83 -14.11
N LYS A 548 8.85 -0.66 -15.40
CA LYS A 548 9.56 0.30 -16.26
C LYS A 548 9.39 1.74 -15.76
N PHE A 549 8.17 2.14 -15.41
CA PHE A 549 7.88 3.48 -14.89
C PHE A 549 8.63 3.75 -13.58
N VAL A 550 8.51 2.85 -12.61
CA VAL A 550 9.13 2.99 -11.29
C VAL A 550 10.65 2.96 -11.40
N ALA A 551 11.23 2.03 -12.18
CA ALA A 551 12.68 1.98 -12.39
C ALA A 551 13.22 3.29 -12.98
N LYS A 552 12.53 3.85 -13.99
CA LYS A 552 12.93 5.11 -14.61
C LYS A 552 12.82 6.30 -13.64
N LYS A 553 11.73 6.39 -12.86
CA LYS A 553 11.51 7.46 -11.88
C LYS A 553 12.49 7.40 -10.70
N THR A 554 12.77 6.22 -10.18
CA THR A 554 13.63 6.03 -9.00
C THR A 554 15.11 6.06 -9.32
N PHE A 555 15.53 5.43 -10.41
CA PHE A 555 16.95 5.22 -10.71
C PHE A 555 17.42 5.95 -11.97
N GLY A 556 16.53 6.58 -12.74
CA GLY A 556 16.88 7.23 -14.01
C GLY A 556 17.25 6.27 -15.16
N THR A 557 17.33 4.98 -14.89
CA THR A 557 17.78 3.93 -15.82
C THR A 557 16.83 2.72 -15.81
N LEU A 558 16.88 1.94 -16.90
CA LEU A 558 16.21 0.64 -17.03
C LEU A 558 17.20 -0.52 -17.01
N LYS A 559 18.50 -0.23 -16.93
CA LYS A 559 19.59 -1.22 -16.98
C LYS A 559 20.23 -1.32 -15.61
N PHE A 560 20.31 -2.54 -15.09
CA PHE A 560 20.83 -2.84 -13.75
C PHE A 560 21.81 -4.00 -13.80
N LYS A 561 22.73 -4.03 -12.84
CA LYS A 561 23.58 -5.18 -12.54
C LYS A 561 23.32 -5.60 -11.11
N ILE A 562 22.81 -6.82 -10.90
CA ILE A 562 22.52 -7.39 -9.58
C ILE A 562 23.29 -8.71 -9.48
N GLY A 563 24.33 -8.73 -8.64
CA GLY A 563 25.30 -9.83 -8.64
C GLY A 563 25.91 -10.03 -10.03
N GLU A 564 25.76 -11.26 -10.55
CA GLU A 564 26.20 -11.63 -11.90
C GLU A 564 25.18 -11.30 -12.99
N HIS A 565 23.93 -10.99 -12.62
CA HIS A 565 22.84 -10.76 -13.56
C HIS A 565 22.87 -9.35 -14.14
N LYS A 566 22.82 -9.26 -15.48
CA LYS A 566 22.59 -8.01 -16.22
C LYS A 566 21.12 -7.94 -16.61
N ILE A 567 20.40 -6.98 -16.04
CA ILE A 567 18.97 -6.81 -16.24
C ILE A 567 18.74 -5.59 -17.13
N ASP A 568 17.86 -5.73 -18.12
CA ASP A 568 17.42 -4.62 -18.96
C ASP A 568 15.90 -4.64 -19.06
N PHE A 569 15.24 -3.75 -18.32
CA PHE A 569 13.78 -3.64 -18.33
C PHE A 569 13.24 -3.17 -19.67
N ALA A 570 14.05 -2.56 -20.56
CA ALA A 570 13.58 -2.12 -21.87
C ALA A 570 13.33 -3.29 -22.83
N LYS A 571 13.93 -4.47 -22.57
CA LYS A 571 13.72 -5.66 -23.38
C LYS A 571 12.29 -6.21 -23.20
N LYS A 572 11.88 -7.04 -24.15
CA LYS A 572 10.64 -7.81 -24.04
C LYS A 572 10.76 -8.78 -22.86
N TRP A 573 9.78 -8.77 -21.98
CA TRP A 573 9.73 -9.68 -20.83
C TRP A 573 9.36 -11.09 -21.30
N GLU A 574 10.20 -12.07 -20.95
CA GLU A 574 9.98 -13.47 -21.33
C GLU A 574 8.89 -14.11 -20.47
N LYS A 575 8.19 -15.11 -21.01
CA LYS A 575 7.26 -15.96 -20.25
C LYS A 575 7.93 -17.30 -20.01
N TYR A 576 8.22 -17.60 -18.75
CA TYR A 576 8.83 -18.85 -18.31
C TYR A 576 7.74 -19.81 -17.86
N ASP A 577 7.64 -20.97 -18.50
CA ASP A 577 6.71 -22.02 -18.08
C ASP A 577 7.28 -22.79 -16.88
N TYR A 578 6.52 -22.88 -15.79
CA TYR A 578 6.99 -23.48 -14.53
C TYR A 578 7.47 -24.92 -14.70
N LYS A 579 6.63 -25.79 -15.30
CA LYS A 579 6.93 -27.22 -15.50
C LYS A 579 8.17 -27.38 -16.38
N SER A 580 8.21 -26.65 -17.49
CA SER A 580 9.32 -26.70 -18.45
C SER A 580 10.65 -26.29 -17.83
N ILE A 581 10.66 -25.25 -16.98
CA ILE A 581 11.88 -24.77 -16.33
C ILE A 581 12.38 -25.77 -15.29
N VAL A 582 11.49 -26.32 -14.46
CA VAL A 582 11.89 -27.34 -13.48
C VAL A 582 12.45 -28.55 -14.21
N GLN A 583 11.75 -29.07 -15.22
CA GLN A 583 12.21 -30.21 -16.00
C GLN A 583 13.57 -29.94 -16.66
N LYS A 584 13.77 -28.75 -17.24
CA LYS A 584 15.04 -28.35 -17.87
C LYS A 584 16.22 -28.37 -16.91
N TYR A 585 16.05 -27.88 -15.67
CA TYR A 585 17.17 -27.70 -14.74
C TYR A 585 17.36 -28.83 -13.74
N THR A 586 16.33 -29.67 -13.51
CA THR A 586 16.38 -30.77 -12.52
C THR A 586 16.20 -32.14 -13.16
N GLY A 587 15.69 -32.22 -14.39
CA GLY A 587 15.31 -33.46 -15.06
C GLY A 587 14.00 -34.06 -14.55
N VAL A 588 13.32 -33.43 -13.60
CA VAL A 588 12.09 -33.95 -12.97
C VAL A 588 10.85 -33.38 -13.67
N ASP A 589 9.98 -34.25 -14.15
CA ASP A 589 8.61 -33.88 -14.54
C ASP A 589 7.70 -33.88 -13.31
N ILE A 590 7.42 -32.69 -12.78
CA ILE A 590 6.60 -32.51 -11.57
C ILE A 590 5.15 -32.98 -11.73
N ALA A 591 4.65 -33.14 -12.96
CA ALA A 591 3.29 -33.62 -13.20
C ALA A 591 3.18 -35.13 -12.91
N GLN A 592 4.25 -35.89 -13.15
CA GLN A 592 4.28 -37.35 -13.01
C GLN A 592 5.06 -37.82 -11.77
N ALA A 593 6.00 -37.01 -11.28
CA ALA A 593 6.89 -37.41 -10.19
C ALA A 593 6.15 -37.63 -8.86
N SER A 594 6.54 -38.71 -8.18
CA SER A 594 6.14 -38.97 -6.80
C SER A 594 6.97 -38.12 -5.82
N LEU A 595 6.50 -37.97 -4.58
CA LEU A 595 7.26 -37.25 -3.54
C LEU A 595 8.67 -37.84 -3.34
N PRO A 596 8.86 -39.17 -3.25
CA PRO A 596 10.20 -39.78 -3.20
C PRO A 596 11.11 -39.45 -4.38
N ASP A 597 10.57 -39.33 -5.60
CA ASP A 597 11.37 -39.00 -6.79
C ASP A 597 11.88 -37.57 -6.73
N ILE A 598 11.03 -36.64 -6.30
CA ILE A 598 11.39 -35.24 -6.08
C ILE A 598 12.43 -35.13 -4.97
N GLU A 599 12.28 -35.88 -3.89
CA GLU A 599 13.21 -35.86 -2.77
C GLU A 599 14.61 -36.37 -3.18
N LYS A 600 14.67 -37.48 -3.94
CA LYS A 600 15.93 -37.97 -4.52
C LYS A 600 16.60 -36.92 -5.39
N ALA A 601 15.83 -36.19 -6.20
CA ALA A 601 16.36 -35.10 -7.02
C ALA A 601 16.90 -33.95 -6.15
N LEU A 602 16.21 -33.54 -5.10
CA LEU A 602 16.68 -32.52 -4.16
C LEU A 602 17.99 -32.92 -3.49
N GLN A 603 18.10 -34.18 -3.04
CA GLN A 603 19.33 -34.72 -2.45
C GLN A 603 20.47 -34.74 -3.46
N LYS A 604 20.22 -35.20 -4.70
CA LYS A 604 21.22 -35.20 -5.78
C LYS A 604 21.70 -33.78 -6.13
N LEU A 605 20.81 -32.79 -6.03
CA LEU A 605 21.12 -31.38 -6.29
C LEU A 605 21.76 -30.66 -5.09
N GLY A 606 21.90 -31.34 -3.93
CA GLY A 606 22.47 -30.76 -2.72
C GLY A 606 21.59 -29.67 -2.09
N VAL A 607 20.28 -29.69 -2.32
CA VAL A 607 19.34 -28.71 -1.76
C VAL A 607 19.04 -29.05 -0.32
N VAL A 608 19.31 -28.11 0.59
CA VAL A 608 18.91 -28.22 2.01
C VAL A 608 17.45 -27.78 2.15
N TYR A 609 16.63 -28.62 2.77
CA TYR A 609 15.21 -28.34 3.01
C TYR A 609 14.78 -28.82 4.40
N ASP A 610 13.74 -28.19 4.95
CA ASP A 610 13.12 -28.60 6.20
C ASP A 610 12.37 -29.92 6.02
N LYS A 611 12.67 -30.91 6.88
CA LYS A 611 12.00 -32.21 6.91
C LYS A 611 10.68 -32.17 7.65
N ASN A 612 10.48 -31.19 8.54
CA ASN A 612 9.25 -31.06 9.30
C ASN A 612 8.12 -30.52 8.40
N GLY A 613 7.05 -31.30 8.27
CA GLY A 613 5.94 -30.96 7.39
C GLY A 613 6.28 -31.02 5.90
N PHE A 614 7.32 -31.79 5.51
CA PHE A 614 7.69 -31.98 4.11
C PHE A 614 6.56 -32.69 3.33
N ASN A 615 6.11 -32.07 2.24
CA ASN A 615 5.02 -32.56 1.41
C ASN A 615 5.30 -32.24 -0.07
N LYS A 616 4.46 -32.73 -0.99
CA LYS A 616 4.65 -32.54 -2.44
C LYS A 616 4.76 -31.06 -2.81
N THR A 617 3.94 -30.20 -2.23
CA THR A 617 3.96 -28.75 -2.47
C THR A 617 5.31 -28.12 -2.10
N ARG A 618 5.80 -28.37 -0.88
CA ARG A 618 7.11 -27.88 -0.42
C ARG A 618 8.26 -28.46 -1.22
N ALA A 619 8.16 -29.73 -1.61
CA ALA A 619 9.18 -30.39 -2.43
C ALA A 619 9.31 -29.75 -3.81
N ILE A 620 8.17 -29.48 -4.47
CA ILE A 620 8.14 -28.76 -5.76
C ILE A 620 8.66 -27.32 -5.59
N ASP A 621 8.26 -26.61 -4.55
CA ASP A 621 8.76 -25.26 -4.26
C ASP A 621 10.29 -25.22 -4.04
N ASN A 622 10.85 -26.24 -3.36
CA ASN A 622 12.30 -26.35 -3.18
C ASN A 622 13.05 -26.60 -4.50
N LEU A 623 12.50 -27.43 -5.40
CA LEU A 623 13.06 -27.58 -6.76
C LEU A 623 13.03 -26.25 -7.50
N TRP A 624 11.92 -25.52 -7.39
CA TRP A 624 11.78 -24.21 -8.01
C TRP A 624 12.78 -23.18 -7.46
N LYS A 625 12.96 -23.12 -6.13
CA LYS A 625 13.96 -22.26 -5.47
C LYS A 625 15.38 -22.52 -5.96
N TYR A 626 15.72 -23.77 -6.30
CA TYR A 626 16.99 -24.11 -6.95
C TYR A 626 17.05 -23.61 -8.39
N CYS A 627 15.97 -23.78 -9.17
CA CYS A 627 15.91 -23.37 -10.57
C CYS A 627 15.96 -21.85 -10.76
N ARG A 628 15.21 -21.09 -9.94
CA ARG A 628 15.04 -19.64 -10.13
C ARG A 628 16.36 -18.88 -10.09
N LYS A 629 17.32 -19.30 -9.26
CA LYS A 629 18.66 -18.67 -9.13
C LYS A 629 19.43 -18.59 -10.45
N LYS A 630 19.10 -19.43 -11.44
CA LYS A 630 19.74 -19.46 -12.76
C LYS A 630 19.09 -18.51 -13.78
N ILE A 631 18.00 -17.84 -13.42
CA ILE A 631 17.19 -17.01 -14.32
C ILE A 631 17.47 -15.53 -14.06
N SER A 632 18.03 -14.85 -15.06
CA SER A 632 18.36 -13.42 -14.92
C SER A 632 17.15 -12.49 -14.97
N GLY A 633 16.12 -12.84 -15.75
CA GLY A 633 15.01 -11.92 -16.02
C GLY A 633 15.43 -10.68 -16.84
N PRO A 634 14.53 -9.70 -17.03
CA PRO A 634 13.17 -9.66 -16.50
C PRO A 634 12.22 -10.60 -17.25
N GLY A 635 11.26 -11.17 -16.53
CA GLY A 635 10.18 -11.95 -17.15
C GLY A 635 9.14 -12.43 -16.15
N PHE A 636 8.20 -13.25 -16.64
CA PHE A 636 7.07 -13.75 -15.88
C PHE A 636 7.09 -15.27 -15.83
N LEU A 637 7.14 -15.86 -14.65
CA LEU A 637 6.85 -17.26 -14.43
C LEU A 637 5.34 -17.49 -14.50
N ILE A 638 4.89 -18.41 -15.35
CA ILE A 638 3.47 -18.72 -15.59
C ILE A 638 3.18 -20.22 -15.43
N ASN A 639 1.90 -20.59 -15.48
CA ASN A 639 1.40 -21.97 -15.43
C ASN A 639 1.85 -22.72 -14.16
N GLN A 640 1.80 -22.03 -13.02
CA GLN A 640 2.13 -22.63 -11.74
C GLN A 640 1.12 -23.76 -11.39
N PRO A 641 1.58 -24.88 -10.83
CA PRO A 641 0.71 -25.96 -10.36
C PRO A 641 -0.39 -25.47 -9.42
N VAL A 642 -1.57 -26.11 -9.49
CA VAL A 642 -2.73 -25.77 -8.65
C VAL A 642 -2.43 -25.98 -7.17
N GLU A 643 -1.63 -26.98 -6.83
CA GLU A 643 -1.22 -27.30 -5.46
C GLU A 643 -0.43 -26.18 -4.78
N LEU A 644 0.18 -25.28 -5.56
CA LEU A 644 0.94 -24.11 -5.10
C LEU A 644 0.12 -22.81 -5.12
N SER A 645 -1.12 -22.86 -5.62
CA SER A 645 -1.88 -21.67 -6.00
C SER A 645 -3.34 -21.75 -5.57
N PRO A 646 -3.63 -21.83 -4.25
CA PRO A 646 -4.97 -22.11 -3.73
C PRO A 646 -6.00 -21.01 -4.05
N LEU A 647 -5.55 -19.78 -4.28
CA LEU A 647 -6.39 -18.60 -4.51
C LEU A 647 -6.46 -18.16 -5.98
N ALA A 648 -5.74 -18.85 -6.88
CA ALA A 648 -5.69 -18.52 -8.29
C ALA A 648 -6.70 -19.35 -9.10
N LYS A 649 -7.28 -18.75 -10.14
CA LYS A 649 -8.17 -19.47 -11.07
C LYS A 649 -7.38 -20.54 -11.83
N ARG A 650 -7.98 -21.72 -12.01
CA ARG A 650 -7.44 -22.78 -12.86
C ARG A 650 -7.44 -22.35 -14.32
N SER A 651 -6.49 -22.86 -15.10
CA SER A 651 -6.46 -22.65 -16.53
C SER A 651 -7.54 -23.49 -17.22
N GLU A 652 -8.31 -22.86 -18.11
CA GLU A 652 -9.30 -23.57 -18.94
C GLU A 652 -8.63 -24.57 -19.90
N LYS A 653 -7.36 -24.35 -20.26
CA LYS A 653 -6.58 -25.23 -21.16
C LYS A 653 -5.95 -26.43 -20.45
N ASP A 654 -5.51 -26.24 -19.21
CA ASP A 654 -4.87 -27.27 -18.38
C ASP A 654 -5.28 -27.07 -16.91
N GLN A 655 -6.26 -27.87 -16.46
CA GLN A 655 -6.83 -27.80 -15.11
C GLN A 655 -5.83 -28.17 -13.99
N SER A 656 -4.62 -28.66 -14.32
CA SER A 656 -3.53 -28.88 -13.38
C SER A 656 -2.69 -27.63 -13.12
N THR A 657 -2.93 -26.54 -13.84
CA THR A 657 -2.22 -25.26 -13.71
C THR A 657 -3.17 -24.11 -13.42
N THR A 658 -2.61 -23.00 -12.95
CA THR A 658 -3.35 -21.78 -12.63
C THR A 658 -2.94 -20.59 -13.49
N GLN A 659 -3.86 -19.66 -13.65
CA GLN A 659 -3.65 -18.37 -14.30
C GLN A 659 -3.04 -17.37 -13.32
N LYS A 660 -1.82 -17.67 -12.89
CA LYS A 660 -0.99 -16.88 -11.98
C LYS A 660 0.32 -16.53 -12.68
N PHE A 661 0.86 -15.36 -12.37
CA PHE A 661 2.22 -15.01 -12.76
C PHE A 661 3.05 -14.55 -11.57
N GLN A 662 4.37 -14.76 -11.65
CA GLN A 662 5.35 -14.20 -10.73
C GLN A 662 6.42 -13.48 -11.54
N VAL A 663 6.79 -12.27 -11.11
CA VAL A 663 7.91 -11.53 -11.71
C VAL A 663 9.21 -12.21 -11.32
N LEU A 664 10.10 -12.44 -12.28
CA LEU A 664 11.44 -12.96 -12.06
C LEU A 664 12.49 -11.91 -12.39
N LEU A 665 13.34 -11.61 -11.42
CA LEU A 665 14.44 -10.64 -11.55
C LEU A 665 15.67 -11.12 -10.79
N ALA A 666 16.80 -11.30 -11.50
CA ALA A 666 18.07 -11.73 -10.92
C ALA A 666 17.95 -12.92 -9.96
N GLY A 667 17.15 -13.91 -10.34
CA GLY A 667 16.94 -15.14 -9.58
C GLY A 667 15.99 -15.03 -8.38
N SER A 668 15.33 -13.89 -8.19
CA SER A 668 14.29 -13.67 -7.18
C SER A 668 12.88 -13.85 -7.74
#